data_AF-A0A0Q5LET9-F1
#
_entry.id   AF-A0A0Q5LET9-F1
#
_cell.length_a   1.000
_cell.length_b   1.000
_cell.length_c   1.000
_cell.angle_alpha   90.00
_cell.angle_beta   90.00
_cell.angle_gamma   90.00
#
_symmetry.space_group_name_H-M   'P 1'
#
loop_
_entity.id
_entity.type
_entity.pdbx_description
1 polymer ?
#
loop_
_entity_poly.entity_id
_entity_poly.type
_entity_poly.pdbx_seq_one_letter_code
_entity_poly.pdbx_strand_id
1 'polypeptide(L)'
;MAHVQQAARAGVETPGTASRLPDGPWGRLAALPVAVAAAAAALGLGVDSPWGLAIAAWLLLTVALSSRLTASAAAGASVLVVLVPALVAVRTGPATGLPPRETATTCWAVLALVLAVVCVLGRHRWARPSAATAARVLTVSLPGLVGVASVGVVLLSPGSALTAWAMRNDSANNVMFVRFLLEDGGVDPSVHPNPAYLLQGLVSLGLTAPASVSQTLDAYALLWIGITIAAAVSLAAVVASSVRRPGPAALGAVLVGCFTYSWFVVGFSMTYGFANVPLALLLLACSLLVARGTPSTAVLRTAVLVAGTVLLLATWAPLAVVPAALGLVALLGGGPRGLVARLVAVPVHSVVLGASLAAALAYAAVVVLPDLRTDGGNLSQGGAFPDLSPWPYVVLSVLALALATTAALRQRGRRERRGADQLVVRAVATVVAGGVAMAGLVALAAAGSSPVWGYYPQKLSWILAIVTVALVASLSLDATGPLTWRVAAPVVTALVVVGAVTTVVDGPGIRGYVPALKVARGIEPGAEEDARAVLRLADDPRPTLVWLLDSTAFDDLANSWLVASEATSVDDPIRAYAGTIEHDPEQVCAALRRLGQDAVVVTGADNVPAVIAATCPAQGSQVVVGSVASVAGGDVGPSDAP
;
A
#
# COMPACT_ATOMS: atom_id res chain seq x y z
N MET A 1 -41.19 30.05 -35.44
CA MET A 1 -40.22 30.43 -34.38
C MET A 1 -40.85 30.67 -33.00
N ALA A 2 -42.17 30.84 -32.84
CA ALA A 2 -42.81 31.02 -31.53
C ALA A 2 -43.12 29.73 -30.73
N HIS A 3 -43.03 28.54 -31.34
CA HIS A 3 -43.35 27.25 -30.67
C HIS A 3 -42.14 26.53 -30.03
N VAL A 4 -40.92 27.08 -30.12
CA VAL A 4 -39.71 26.44 -29.54
C VAL A 4 -39.41 26.96 -28.11
N GLN A 5 -40.02 28.06 -27.68
CA GLN A 5 -39.76 28.64 -26.34
C GLN A 5 -40.63 28.07 -25.21
N GLN A 6 -41.66 27.27 -25.50
CA GLN A 6 -42.58 26.77 -24.48
C GLN A 6 -42.20 25.40 -23.88
N ALA A 7 -41.25 24.68 -24.50
CA ALA A 7 -40.75 23.40 -23.99
C ALA A 7 -39.61 23.54 -22.96
N ALA A 8 -39.12 24.76 -22.68
CA ALA A 8 -38.05 25.02 -21.71
C ALA A 8 -38.55 25.30 -20.28
N ARG A 9 -39.86 25.24 -20.02
CA ARG A 9 -40.46 25.58 -18.71
C ARG A 9 -41.15 24.41 -17.98
N ALA A 10 -41.11 23.20 -18.52
CA ALA A 10 -41.70 22.02 -17.88
C ALA A 10 -40.70 21.34 -16.92
N GLY A 11 -40.79 21.70 -15.64
CA GLY A 11 -40.60 20.81 -14.48
C GLY A 11 -39.38 19.89 -14.48
N VAL A 12 -38.19 20.43 -14.20
CA VAL A 12 -37.13 19.66 -13.54
C VAL A 12 -37.24 19.99 -12.05
N GLU A 13 -37.91 19.13 -11.28
CA GLU A 13 -37.76 19.10 -9.83
C GLU A 13 -36.28 18.82 -9.53
N THR A 14 -35.54 19.89 -9.22
CA THR A 14 -34.21 19.77 -8.64
C THR A 14 -34.35 19.09 -7.27
N PRO A 15 -33.61 18.00 -6.98
CA PRO A 15 -33.68 17.35 -5.68
C PRO A 15 -33.25 18.33 -4.60
N GLY A 16 -34.18 18.64 -3.69
CA GLY A 16 -33.98 19.25 -2.39
C GLY A 16 -33.05 20.46 -2.38
N THR A 17 -33.62 21.65 -2.60
CA THR A 17 -33.07 22.87 -2.01
C THR A 17 -32.95 22.63 -0.51
N ALA A 18 -31.73 22.42 -0.03
CA ALA A 18 -31.42 22.42 1.39
C ALA A 18 -32.08 23.66 2.00
N SER A 19 -33.02 23.45 2.91
CA SER A 19 -33.67 24.51 3.65
C SER A 19 -32.59 25.44 4.18
N ARG A 20 -32.67 26.72 3.81
CA ARG A 20 -31.81 27.78 4.35
C ARG A 20 -32.09 27.84 5.84
N LEU A 21 -31.33 27.09 6.63
CA LEU A 21 -31.32 27.25 8.07
C LEU A 21 -30.89 28.69 8.38
N PRO A 22 -31.56 29.35 9.33
CA PRO A 22 -31.27 30.73 9.71
C PRO A 22 -29.81 30.88 10.14
N ASP A 23 -29.24 32.06 9.90
CA ASP A 23 -27.88 32.47 10.23
C ASP A 23 -27.67 32.51 11.77
N GLY A 24 -27.71 31.34 12.40
CA GLY A 24 -27.40 31.15 13.81
C GLY A 24 -25.89 31.14 14.09
N PRO A 25 -25.48 31.05 15.37
CA PRO A 25 -24.08 31.12 15.86
C PRO A 25 -23.13 30.02 15.32
N TRP A 26 -23.58 29.24 14.33
CA TRP A 26 -22.88 28.14 13.67
C TRP A 26 -21.78 28.59 12.70
N GLY A 27 -21.62 29.89 12.45
CA GLY A 27 -20.39 30.45 11.89
C GLY A 27 -19.14 30.07 12.69
N ARG A 28 -19.30 29.69 13.98
CA ARG A 28 -18.23 29.18 14.85
C ARG A 28 -17.79 27.74 14.55
N LEU A 29 -18.54 26.96 13.76
CA LEU A 29 -18.10 25.60 13.34
C LEU A 29 -17.04 25.62 12.22
N ALA A 30 -16.89 26.73 11.50
CA ALA A 30 -15.76 26.93 10.58
C ALA A 30 -14.40 27.00 11.32
N ALA A 31 -14.41 27.31 12.62
CA ALA A 31 -13.22 27.28 13.46
C ALA A 31 -12.77 25.85 13.81
N LEU A 32 -13.62 24.83 13.66
CA LEU A 32 -13.28 23.44 14.01
C LEU A 32 -12.19 22.83 13.11
N PRO A 33 -12.23 22.90 11.77
CA PRO A 33 -11.12 22.44 10.95
C PRO A 33 -9.84 23.25 11.15
N VAL A 34 -9.96 24.56 11.42
CA VAL A 34 -8.80 25.39 11.77
C VAL A 34 -8.22 24.98 13.12
N ALA A 35 -9.06 24.66 14.10
CA ALA A 35 -8.65 24.16 15.41
C ALA A 35 -8.11 22.73 15.36
N VAL A 36 -8.67 21.85 14.52
CA VAL A 36 -8.16 20.50 14.27
C VAL A 36 -6.85 20.54 13.50
N ALA A 37 -6.71 21.42 12.50
CA ALA A 37 -5.46 21.63 11.78
C ALA A 37 -4.42 22.30 12.67
N ALA A 38 -4.80 23.26 13.53
CA ALA A 38 -3.92 23.89 14.50
C ALA A 38 -3.52 22.93 15.62
N ALA A 39 -4.42 22.08 16.10
CA ALA A 39 -4.11 21.04 17.08
C ALA A 39 -3.25 19.93 16.47
N ALA A 40 -3.52 19.50 15.24
CA ALA A 40 -2.69 18.54 14.52
C ALA A 40 -1.32 19.12 14.14
N ALA A 41 -1.23 20.42 13.83
CA ALA A 41 0.02 21.13 13.64
C ALA A 41 0.78 21.30 14.97
N ALA A 42 0.10 21.65 16.06
CA ALA A 42 0.71 21.75 17.39
C ALA A 42 1.20 20.38 17.91
N LEU A 43 0.46 19.31 17.63
CA LEU A 43 0.87 17.93 17.93
C LEU A 43 1.99 17.47 16.99
N GLY A 44 1.95 17.81 15.71
CA GLY A 44 3.01 17.48 14.75
C GLY A 44 4.33 18.20 15.05
N LEU A 45 4.27 19.44 15.51
CA LEU A 45 5.42 20.23 15.99
C LEU A 45 5.92 19.79 17.38
N GLY A 46 5.08 19.10 18.16
CA GLY A 46 5.43 18.64 19.51
C GLY A 46 5.92 17.19 19.60
N VAL A 47 5.74 16.37 18.56
CA VAL A 47 6.04 14.92 18.56
C VAL A 47 7.12 14.56 17.53
N ASP A 48 7.85 15.55 16.99
CA ASP A 48 8.88 15.35 15.96
C ASP A 48 8.42 14.38 14.87
N SER A 49 7.20 14.57 14.34
CA SER A 49 6.63 13.64 13.35
C SER A 49 5.86 14.38 12.26
N PRO A 50 6.21 14.20 10.97
CA PRO A 50 5.57 14.93 9.89
C PRO A 50 4.15 14.43 9.58
N TRP A 51 3.77 13.28 10.13
CA TRP A 51 2.47 12.66 9.91
C TRP A 51 1.29 13.49 10.43
N GLY A 52 1.49 14.28 11.49
CA GLY A 52 0.45 15.19 12.00
C GLY A 52 -0.01 16.20 10.95
N LEU A 53 0.94 16.75 10.18
CA LEU A 53 0.66 17.67 9.08
C LEU A 53 0.05 16.97 7.87
N ALA A 54 0.51 15.76 7.53
CA ALA A 54 -0.09 14.95 6.48
C ALA A 54 -1.57 14.64 6.78
N ILE A 55 -1.89 14.26 8.03
CA ILE A 55 -3.26 14.03 8.50
C ILE A 55 -4.08 15.31 8.43
N ALA A 56 -3.53 16.45 8.87
CA ALA A 56 -4.21 17.74 8.78
C ALA A 56 -4.55 18.12 7.32
N ALA A 57 -3.58 18.00 6.42
CA ALA A 57 -3.75 18.24 4.99
C ALA A 57 -4.82 17.29 4.40
N TRP A 58 -4.80 16.01 4.77
CA TRP A 58 -5.79 15.03 4.34
C TRP A 58 -7.22 15.38 4.79
N LEU A 59 -7.41 15.74 6.05
CA LEU A 59 -8.72 16.13 6.58
C LEU A 59 -9.25 17.40 5.89
N LEU A 60 -8.41 18.44 5.78
CA LEU A 60 -8.79 19.70 5.13
C LEU A 60 -9.10 19.49 3.64
N LEU A 61 -8.29 18.68 2.95
CA LEU A 61 -8.52 18.38 1.54
C LEU A 61 -9.82 17.60 1.34
N THR A 62 -10.13 16.67 2.24
CA THR A 62 -11.38 15.90 2.19
C THR A 62 -12.58 16.82 2.32
N VAL A 63 -12.51 17.80 3.23
CA VAL A 63 -13.55 18.82 3.42
C VAL A 63 -13.69 19.68 2.17
N ALA A 64 -12.59 20.22 1.64
CA ALA A 64 -12.60 21.05 0.44
C ALA A 64 -13.21 20.31 -0.78
N LEU A 65 -12.80 19.06 -0.99
CA LEU A 65 -13.26 18.22 -2.10
C LEU A 65 -14.70 17.73 -1.93
N SER A 66 -15.22 17.60 -0.71
CA SER A 66 -16.59 17.15 -0.43
C SER A 66 -17.68 18.06 -1.01
N SER A 67 -17.32 19.30 -1.36
CA SER A 67 -18.21 20.24 -2.04
C SER A 67 -18.44 19.91 -3.52
N ARG A 68 -17.54 19.13 -4.13
CA ARG A 68 -17.55 18.76 -5.56
C ARG A 68 -17.72 17.27 -5.77
N LEU A 69 -17.17 16.46 -4.85
CA LEU A 69 -17.16 15.01 -4.91
C LEU A 69 -18.07 14.43 -3.83
N THR A 70 -18.46 13.16 -4.00
CA THR A 70 -19.09 12.42 -2.90
C THR A 70 -18.09 12.26 -1.74
N ALA A 71 -18.56 12.17 -0.50
CA ALA A 71 -17.67 12.09 0.67
C ALA A 71 -16.61 10.97 0.56
N SER A 72 -16.98 9.81 0.04
CA SER A 72 -16.04 8.70 -0.15
C SER A 72 -15.03 8.96 -1.28
N ALA A 73 -15.46 9.60 -2.38
CA ALA A 73 -14.57 10.01 -3.46
C ALA A 73 -13.63 11.14 -3.03
N ALA A 74 -14.10 12.07 -2.20
CA ALA A 74 -13.28 13.11 -1.60
C ALA A 74 -12.22 12.51 -0.67
N ALA A 75 -12.60 11.61 0.24
CA ALA A 75 -11.66 10.93 1.13
C ALA A 75 -10.59 10.16 0.35
N GLY A 76 -10.99 9.40 -0.68
CA GLY A 76 -10.05 8.69 -1.56
C GLY A 76 -9.15 9.62 -2.35
N ALA A 77 -9.69 10.72 -2.90
CA ALA A 77 -8.90 11.72 -3.60
C ALA A 77 -7.85 12.36 -2.70
N SER A 78 -8.23 12.67 -1.46
CA SER A 78 -7.33 13.29 -0.50
C SER A 78 -6.14 12.41 -0.15
N VAL A 79 -6.34 11.10 0.02
CA VAL A 79 -5.23 10.15 0.25
C VAL A 79 -4.25 10.20 -0.92
N LEU A 80 -4.75 10.09 -2.16
CA LEU A 80 -3.89 10.14 -3.35
C LEU A 80 -3.13 11.47 -3.46
N VAL A 81 -3.78 12.60 -3.21
CA VAL A 81 -3.12 13.91 -3.34
C VAL A 81 -2.10 14.16 -2.23
N VAL A 82 -2.38 13.74 -0.99
CA VAL A 82 -1.49 13.96 0.16
C VAL A 82 -0.21 13.12 0.07
N LEU A 83 -0.23 11.98 -0.62
CA LEU A 83 0.97 11.17 -0.84
C LEU A 83 1.90 11.73 -1.93
N VAL A 84 1.43 12.61 -2.82
CA VAL A 84 2.26 13.21 -3.87
C VAL A 84 3.43 14.05 -3.30
N PRO A 85 3.24 14.91 -2.28
CA PRO A 85 4.34 15.58 -1.61
C PRO A 85 5.44 14.64 -1.08
N ALA A 86 5.08 13.49 -0.50
CA ALA A 86 6.06 12.51 -0.03
C ALA A 86 6.91 11.96 -1.19
N LEU A 87 6.25 11.60 -2.29
CA LEU A 87 6.92 11.14 -3.50
C LEU A 87 7.91 12.19 -4.04
N VAL A 88 7.47 13.44 -4.15
CA VAL A 88 8.29 14.54 -4.66
C VAL A 88 9.48 14.79 -3.72
N ALA A 89 9.25 14.85 -2.42
CA ALA A 89 10.29 15.11 -1.43
C ALA A 89 11.39 14.04 -1.47
N VAL A 90 10.99 12.77 -1.47
CA VAL A 90 11.94 11.65 -1.49
C VAL A 90 12.73 11.59 -2.80
N ARG A 91 12.11 11.91 -3.95
CA ARG A 91 12.82 11.87 -5.24
C ARG A 91 13.68 13.10 -5.52
N THR A 92 13.32 14.26 -5.00
CA THR A 92 14.04 15.53 -5.27
C THR A 92 15.09 15.86 -4.21
N GLY A 93 15.09 15.18 -3.07
CA GLY A 93 16.07 15.38 -2.00
C GLY A 93 17.52 15.36 -2.47
N PRO A 94 18.00 14.30 -3.16
CA PRO A 94 19.41 14.21 -3.57
C PRO A 94 19.81 15.34 -4.54
N ALA A 95 18.92 15.69 -5.48
CA ALA A 95 19.18 16.75 -6.45
C ALA A 95 19.16 18.17 -5.85
N THR A 96 18.44 18.37 -4.75
CA THR A 96 18.30 19.67 -4.09
C THR A 96 19.22 19.84 -2.88
N GLY A 97 19.79 18.73 -2.36
CA GLY A 97 20.49 18.69 -1.09
C GLY A 97 19.60 18.98 0.13
N LEU A 98 18.28 19.06 -0.07
CA LEU A 98 17.32 19.27 1.01
C LEU A 98 16.91 17.93 1.59
N PRO A 99 16.96 17.74 2.92
CA PRO A 99 16.58 16.47 3.48
C PRO A 99 15.07 16.18 3.22
N PRO A 100 14.71 14.95 2.79
CA PRO A 100 13.35 14.64 2.32
C PRO A 100 12.27 14.89 3.36
N ARG A 101 12.57 14.62 4.63
CA ARG A 101 11.63 14.78 5.74
C ARG A 101 11.17 16.23 5.87
N GLU A 102 12.10 17.17 5.87
CA GLU A 102 11.88 18.61 5.99
C GLU A 102 11.14 19.13 4.75
N THR A 103 11.50 18.62 3.57
CA THR A 103 10.82 18.94 2.31
C THR A 103 9.36 18.48 2.34
N ALA A 104 9.08 17.23 2.71
CA ALA A 104 7.72 16.71 2.83
C ALA A 104 6.91 17.45 3.89
N THR A 105 7.50 17.71 5.06
CA THR A 105 6.91 18.49 6.16
C THR A 105 6.49 19.87 5.67
N THR A 106 7.39 20.57 4.97
CA THR A 106 7.13 21.89 4.40
C THR A 106 6.01 21.85 3.37
N CYS A 107 6.06 20.89 2.44
CA CYS A 107 5.00 20.73 1.44
C CYS A 107 3.64 20.44 2.08
N TRP A 108 3.57 19.59 3.11
CA TRP A 108 2.32 19.31 3.83
C TRP A 108 1.84 20.51 4.66
N ALA A 109 2.74 21.26 5.29
CA ALA A 109 2.39 22.50 5.99
C ALA A 109 1.79 23.54 5.04
N VAL A 110 2.44 23.77 3.89
CA VAL A 110 1.95 24.69 2.85
C VAL A 110 0.60 24.20 2.30
N LEU A 111 0.48 22.91 2.00
CA LEU A 111 -0.78 22.32 1.53
C LEU A 111 -1.90 22.49 2.55
N ALA A 112 -1.65 22.16 3.83
CA ALA A 112 -2.62 22.33 4.91
C ALA A 112 -3.03 23.80 5.09
N LEU A 113 -2.08 24.74 5.03
CA LEU A 113 -2.36 26.17 5.15
C LEU A 113 -3.24 26.67 4.00
N VAL A 114 -2.88 26.33 2.75
CA VAL A 114 -3.67 26.70 1.57
C VAL A 114 -5.08 26.12 1.66
N LEU A 115 -5.21 24.85 2.07
CA LEU A 115 -6.51 24.21 2.21
C LEU A 115 -7.34 24.79 3.35
N ALA A 116 -6.71 25.19 4.47
CA ALA A 116 -7.39 25.89 5.56
C ALA A 116 -7.96 27.21 5.05
N VAL A 117 -7.18 28.00 4.30
CA VAL A 117 -7.65 29.25 3.68
C VAL A 117 -8.80 28.99 2.70
N VAL A 118 -8.69 27.97 1.84
CA VAL A 118 -9.76 27.58 0.91
C VAL A 118 -11.03 27.18 1.67
N CYS A 119 -10.91 26.43 2.77
CA CYS A 119 -12.04 26.03 3.59
C CYS A 119 -12.73 27.22 4.27
N VAL A 120 -11.95 28.18 4.79
CA VAL A 120 -12.47 29.40 5.43
C VAL A 120 -13.14 30.32 4.40
N LEU A 121 -12.47 30.63 3.29
CA LEU A 121 -12.97 31.53 2.25
C LEU A 121 -14.12 30.92 1.44
N GLY A 122 -14.07 29.61 1.18
CA GLY A 122 -15.10 28.88 0.45
C GLY A 122 -16.43 28.78 1.21
N ARG A 123 -16.49 29.26 2.46
CA ARG A 123 -17.65 29.15 3.36
C ARG A 123 -18.22 27.74 3.36
N HIS A 124 -17.35 26.72 3.33
CA HIS A 124 -17.77 25.33 3.31
C HIS A 124 -18.58 25.05 4.58
N ARG A 125 -19.90 24.96 4.43
CA ARG A 125 -20.80 24.70 5.55
C ARG A 125 -20.66 23.23 5.92
N TRP A 126 -20.17 22.97 7.12
CA TRP A 126 -20.17 21.64 7.72
C TRP A 126 -21.62 21.26 7.99
N ALA A 127 -22.21 20.52 7.05
CA ALA A 127 -23.51 19.91 7.29
C ALA A 127 -23.34 18.88 8.41
N ARG A 128 -24.23 18.92 9.41
CA ARG A 128 -24.29 17.83 10.38
C ARG A 128 -24.51 16.53 9.60
N PRO A 129 -23.68 15.49 9.83
CA PRO A 129 -23.90 14.22 9.18
C PRO A 129 -25.29 13.74 9.57
N SER A 130 -26.09 13.36 8.58
CA SER A 130 -27.35 12.68 8.86
C SER A 130 -27.07 11.38 9.61
N ALA A 131 -28.01 10.88 10.40
CA ALA A 131 -27.87 9.60 11.09
C ALA A 131 -27.47 8.46 10.13
N ALA A 132 -28.00 8.48 8.90
CA ALA A 132 -27.62 7.54 7.84
C ALA A 132 -26.16 7.68 7.39
N THR A 133 -25.64 8.91 7.33
CA THR A 133 -24.22 9.17 7.01
C THR A 133 -23.34 8.70 8.15
N ALA A 134 -23.69 9.02 9.40
CA ALA A 134 -22.97 8.57 10.58
C ALA A 134 -22.94 7.03 10.67
N ALA A 135 -24.08 6.37 10.45
CA ALA A 135 -24.16 4.91 10.41
C ALA A 135 -23.25 4.34 9.31
N ARG A 136 -23.24 4.92 8.11
CA ARG A 136 -22.36 4.47 7.02
C ARG A 136 -20.88 4.66 7.35
N VAL A 137 -20.50 5.78 7.97
CA VAL A 137 -19.13 6.03 8.43
C VAL A 137 -18.73 4.99 9.47
N LEU A 138 -19.59 4.73 10.46
CA LEU A 138 -19.35 3.72 11.49
C LEU A 138 -19.16 2.33 10.86
N THR A 139 -20.03 1.95 9.92
CA THR A 139 -19.93 0.66 9.22
C THR A 139 -18.64 0.50 8.44
N VAL A 140 -18.24 1.53 7.68
CA VAL A 140 -16.99 1.52 6.89
C VAL A 140 -15.76 1.54 7.79
N SER A 141 -15.87 2.11 9.00
CA SER A 141 -14.80 2.16 9.99
C SER A 141 -14.65 0.88 10.80
N LEU A 142 -15.69 0.01 10.83
CA LEU A 142 -15.68 -1.22 11.65
C LEU A 142 -14.49 -2.14 11.32
N PRO A 143 -14.13 -2.42 10.05
CA PRO A 143 -12.91 -3.16 9.73
C PRO A 143 -11.65 -2.47 10.25
N GLY A 144 -11.59 -1.14 10.25
CA GLY A 144 -10.47 -0.41 10.82
C GLY A 144 -10.38 -0.60 12.34
N LEU A 145 -11.50 -0.54 13.04
CA LEU A 145 -11.58 -0.83 14.48
C LEU A 145 -11.16 -2.27 14.80
N VAL A 146 -11.53 -3.24 13.97
CA VAL A 146 -11.07 -4.64 14.10
C VAL A 146 -9.55 -4.73 13.95
N GLY A 147 -8.95 -4.03 12.99
CA GLY A 147 -7.50 -3.97 12.82
C GLY A 147 -6.80 -3.35 14.03
N VAL A 148 -7.27 -2.18 14.49
CA VAL A 148 -6.75 -1.52 15.70
C VAL A 148 -6.87 -2.41 16.93
N ALA A 149 -8.02 -3.07 17.12
CA ALA A 149 -8.22 -3.99 18.23
C ALA A 149 -7.29 -5.20 18.13
N SER A 150 -7.06 -5.74 16.93
CA SER A 150 -6.13 -6.85 16.71
C SER A 150 -4.69 -6.47 17.07
N VAL A 151 -4.26 -5.27 16.67
CA VAL A 151 -2.94 -4.72 17.03
C VAL A 151 -2.85 -4.47 18.53
N GLY A 152 -3.90 -3.92 19.14
CA GLY A 152 -3.98 -3.73 20.60
C GLY A 152 -3.87 -5.05 21.36
N VAL A 153 -4.53 -6.12 20.88
CA VAL A 153 -4.39 -7.46 21.47
C VAL A 153 -2.95 -7.97 21.35
N VAL A 154 -2.30 -7.77 20.19
CA VAL A 154 -0.89 -8.15 20.02
C VAL A 154 -0.02 -7.35 21.00
N LEU A 155 -0.12 -6.02 21.04
CA LEU A 155 0.65 -5.15 21.94
C LEU A 155 0.48 -5.47 23.43
N LEU A 156 -0.70 -5.91 23.84
CA LEU A 156 -1.00 -6.24 25.24
C LEU A 156 -0.68 -7.70 25.58
N SER A 157 -0.32 -8.55 24.61
CA SER A 157 0.00 -9.95 24.86
C SER A 157 1.43 -10.11 25.41
N PRO A 158 1.62 -10.83 26.54
CA PRO A 158 2.95 -11.13 27.05
C PRO A 158 3.76 -11.93 26.02
N GLY A 159 5.01 -11.51 25.77
CA GLY A 159 5.88 -12.14 24.76
C GLY A 159 5.47 -11.84 23.31
N SER A 160 4.70 -10.77 23.08
CA SER A 160 4.32 -10.37 21.73
C SER A 160 5.54 -10.02 20.88
N ALA A 161 5.61 -10.65 19.71
CA ALA A 161 6.72 -10.48 18.81
C ALA A 161 6.45 -9.28 17.88
N LEU A 162 6.52 -8.06 18.43
CA LEU A 162 5.98 -6.86 17.78
C LEU A 162 6.61 -6.54 16.43
N THR A 163 7.86 -6.96 16.23
CA THR A 163 8.61 -6.75 15.01
C THR A 163 8.98 -8.04 14.30
N ALA A 164 9.02 -9.19 14.99
CA ALA A 164 9.41 -10.47 14.39
C ALA A 164 8.56 -10.85 13.17
N TRP A 165 7.25 -10.57 13.20
CA TRP A 165 6.37 -10.81 12.04
C TRP A 165 6.73 -9.95 10.83
N ALA A 166 7.35 -8.79 11.06
CA ALA A 166 7.82 -7.89 10.03
C ALA A 166 9.26 -8.24 9.57
N MET A 167 9.93 -9.21 10.18
CA MET A 167 11.31 -9.61 9.83
C MET A 167 11.40 -10.61 8.67
N ARG A 168 10.33 -10.84 7.91
CA ARG A 168 10.30 -11.89 6.89
C ARG A 168 10.79 -11.44 5.52
N ASN A 169 11.64 -12.25 4.89
CA ASN A 169 11.93 -12.25 3.46
C ASN A 169 12.20 -10.83 2.90
N ASP A 170 11.29 -10.29 2.11
CA ASP A 170 11.46 -9.01 1.42
C ASP A 170 11.53 -7.79 2.36
N SER A 171 11.17 -7.96 3.64
CA SER A 171 11.31 -6.89 4.63
C SER A 171 12.76 -6.48 4.90
N ALA A 172 13.73 -7.42 4.85
CA ALA A 172 15.14 -7.07 5.02
C ALA A 172 15.60 -6.11 3.91
N ASN A 173 15.23 -6.41 2.66
CA ASN A 173 15.47 -5.52 1.52
C ASN A 173 14.76 -4.18 1.70
N ASN A 174 13.50 -4.17 2.15
CA ASN A 174 12.76 -2.92 2.36
C ASN A 174 13.42 -2.04 3.43
N VAL A 175 13.88 -2.63 4.53
CA VAL A 175 14.61 -1.89 5.60
C VAL A 175 15.96 -1.39 5.11
N MET A 176 16.72 -2.21 4.37
CA MET A 176 17.97 -1.79 3.71
C MET A 176 17.74 -0.60 2.78
N PHE A 177 16.72 -0.65 1.90
CA PHE A 177 16.39 0.48 1.03
C PHE A 177 15.98 1.74 1.81
N VAL A 178 15.31 1.61 2.96
CA VAL A 178 15.03 2.78 3.81
C VAL A 178 16.34 3.43 4.27
N ARG A 179 17.36 2.64 4.63
CA ARG A 179 18.67 3.15 5.01
C ARG A 179 19.38 3.86 3.86
N PHE A 180 19.40 3.26 2.66
CA PHE A 180 19.92 3.94 1.46
C PHE A 180 19.23 5.29 1.22
N LEU A 181 17.89 5.36 1.37
CA LEU A 181 17.17 6.63 1.24
C LEU A 181 17.55 7.65 2.32
N LEU A 182 17.91 7.22 3.52
CA LEU A 182 18.36 8.12 4.59
C LEU A 182 19.80 8.60 4.35
N GLU A 183 20.68 7.70 3.92
CA GLU A 183 22.10 7.96 3.62
C GLU A 183 22.27 8.87 2.40
N ASP A 184 21.51 8.60 1.33
CA ASP A 184 21.55 9.37 0.08
C ASP A 184 20.74 10.69 0.16
N GLY A 185 19.98 10.90 1.23
CA GLY A 185 19.04 12.01 1.34
C GLY A 185 17.88 11.93 0.34
N GLY A 186 17.46 10.72 -0.04
CA GLY A 186 16.33 10.41 -0.91
C GLY A 186 16.66 9.33 -1.95
N VAL A 187 15.88 9.23 -3.03
CA VAL A 187 16.14 8.23 -4.09
C VAL A 187 17.15 8.79 -5.09
N ASP A 188 18.40 8.36 -4.99
CA ASP A 188 19.42 8.66 -5.99
C ASP A 188 19.48 7.54 -7.05
N PRO A 189 19.03 7.80 -8.30
CA PRO A 189 19.06 6.78 -9.36
C PRO A 189 20.47 6.42 -9.84
N SER A 190 21.49 7.20 -9.47
CA SER A 190 22.89 6.95 -9.83
C SER A 190 23.63 6.09 -8.82
N VAL A 191 23.16 6.03 -7.57
CA VAL A 191 23.77 5.24 -6.49
C VAL A 191 22.89 4.02 -6.17
N HIS A 192 21.63 4.25 -5.81
CA HIS A 192 20.67 3.23 -5.40
C HIS A 192 19.36 3.34 -6.20
N PRO A 193 19.35 2.94 -7.48
CA PRO A 193 18.15 2.96 -8.29
C PRO A 193 17.07 2.06 -7.70
N ASN A 194 15.86 2.57 -7.56
CA ASN A 194 14.70 1.80 -7.12
C ASN A 194 13.44 2.38 -7.78
N PRO A 195 12.75 1.67 -8.68
CA PRO A 195 11.54 2.16 -9.33
C PRO A 195 10.30 2.14 -8.42
N ALA A 196 10.35 1.43 -7.29
CA ALA A 196 9.22 1.12 -6.40
C ALA A 196 9.44 1.60 -4.95
N TYR A 197 9.97 2.82 -4.80
CA TYR A 197 10.44 3.38 -3.52
C TYR A 197 9.36 4.01 -2.62
N LEU A 198 8.09 4.11 -3.03
CA LEU A 198 7.12 4.92 -2.27
C LEU A 198 6.93 4.40 -0.84
N LEU A 199 6.92 3.08 -0.64
CA LEU A 199 6.80 2.51 0.70
C LEU A 199 8.00 2.89 1.58
N GLN A 200 9.20 2.65 1.10
CA GLN A 200 10.45 2.91 1.82
C GLN A 200 10.62 4.41 2.06
N GLY A 201 10.26 5.23 1.07
CA GLY A 201 10.20 6.68 1.20
C GLY A 201 9.23 7.14 2.29
N LEU A 202 8.04 6.52 2.39
CA LEU A 202 7.13 6.83 3.48
C LEU A 202 7.73 6.47 4.85
N VAL A 203 8.43 5.33 4.98
CA VAL A 203 9.11 4.97 6.23
C VAL A 203 10.22 5.97 6.56
N SER A 204 11.07 6.33 5.58
CA SER A 204 12.22 7.22 5.80
C SER A 204 11.78 8.63 6.25
N LEU A 205 10.63 9.13 5.78
CA LEU A 205 10.08 10.41 6.25
C LEU A 205 9.71 10.39 7.74
N GLY A 206 9.46 9.21 8.32
CA GLY A 206 9.16 9.05 9.74
C GLY A 206 10.40 8.98 10.65
N LEU A 207 11.60 8.91 10.07
CA LEU A 207 12.84 8.64 10.79
C LEU A 207 13.77 9.86 10.81
N THR A 208 14.77 9.84 11.68
CA THR A 208 15.93 10.74 11.67
C THR A 208 17.18 9.90 11.40
N ALA A 209 18.10 10.39 10.57
CA ALA A 209 19.38 9.72 10.33
C ALA A 209 20.43 10.07 11.41
N PRO A 210 21.35 9.14 11.79
CA PRO A 210 21.33 7.72 11.44
C PRO A 210 20.26 6.98 12.24
N ALA A 211 19.57 6.03 11.60
CA ALA A 211 18.62 5.14 12.26
C ALA A 211 19.20 3.73 12.34
N SER A 212 19.06 3.07 13.48
CA SER A 212 19.42 1.66 13.61
C SER A 212 18.49 0.76 12.78
N VAL A 213 18.88 -0.49 12.55
CA VAL A 213 18.03 -1.48 11.86
C VAL A 213 16.76 -1.72 12.66
N SER A 214 16.87 -1.82 13.99
CA SER A 214 15.72 -1.94 14.90
C SER A 214 14.74 -0.77 14.79
N GLN A 215 15.22 0.48 14.89
CA GLN A 215 14.39 1.68 14.74
C GLN A 215 13.70 1.75 13.38
N THR A 216 14.41 1.35 12.33
CA THR A 216 13.88 1.34 10.96
C THR A 216 12.78 0.29 10.80
N LEU A 217 12.98 -0.90 11.36
CA LEU A 217 12.00 -1.97 11.37
C LEU A 217 10.72 -1.61 12.16
N ASP A 218 10.87 -0.95 13.30
CA ASP A 218 9.72 -0.45 14.10
C ASP A 218 8.85 0.52 13.28
N ALA A 219 9.49 1.52 12.65
CA ALA A 219 8.79 2.48 11.81
C ALA A 219 8.13 1.81 10.59
N TYR A 220 8.81 0.84 9.98
CA TYR A 220 8.30 0.04 8.88
C TYR A 220 7.06 -0.78 9.29
N ALA A 221 7.12 -1.48 10.43
CA ALA A 221 6.03 -2.30 10.96
C ALA A 221 4.80 -1.43 11.30
N LEU A 222 5.00 -0.28 11.95
CA LEU A 222 3.93 0.68 12.27
C LEU A 222 3.27 1.24 11.02
N LEU A 223 4.06 1.65 10.02
CA LEU A 223 3.52 2.13 8.75
C LEU A 223 2.72 1.02 8.07
N TRP A 224 3.26 -0.21 8.00
CA TRP A 224 2.61 -1.37 7.38
C TRP A 224 1.24 -1.68 8.01
N ILE A 225 1.14 -1.64 9.35
CA ILE A 225 -0.13 -1.76 10.06
C ILE A 225 -1.10 -0.65 9.65
N GLY A 226 -0.63 0.61 9.66
CA GLY A 226 -1.44 1.78 9.32
C GLY A 226 -2.02 1.72 7.90
N ILE A 227 -1.19 1.40 6.91
CA ILE A 227 -1.63 1.27 5.51
C ILE A 227 -2.59 0.09 5.32
N THR A 228 -2.42 -1.00 6.07
CA THR A 228 -3.32 -2.17 6.04
C THR A 228 -4.72 -1.80 6.55
N ILE A 229 -4.78 -1.09 7.68
CA ILE A 229 -6.03 -0.57 8.24
C ILE A 229 -6.70 0.39 7.25
N ALA A 230 -5.93 1.31 6.67
CA ALA A 230 -6.44 2.26 5.68
C ALA A 230 -6.97 1.56 4.41
N ALA A 231 -6.28 0.51 3.94
CA ALA A 231 -6.73 -0.31 2.81
C ALA A 231 -8.04 -1.02 3.11
N ALA A 232 -8.17 -1.64 4.30
CA ALA A 232 -9.39 -2.32 4.74
C ALA A 232 -10.60 -1.37 4.78
N VAL A 233 -10.43 -0.18 5.37
CA VAL A 233 -11.45 0.87 5.43
C VAL A 233 -11.81 1.37 4.02
N SER A 234 -10.81 1.57 3.15
CA SER A 234 -11.05 2.06 1.79
C SER A 234 -11.78 1.04 0.91
N LEU A 235 -11.45 -0.26 1.03
CA LEU A 235 -12.17 -1.34 0.36
C LEU A 235 -13.62 -1.47 0.88
N ALA A 236 -13.82 -1.35 2.20
CA ALA A 236 -15.16 -1.28 2.79
C ALA A 236 -15.96 -0.10 2.23
N ALA A 237 -15.32 1.07 2.07
CA ALA A 237 -15.93 2.26 1.47
C ALA A 237 -16.31 2.06 -0.01
N VAL A 238 -15.50 1.30 -0.77
CA VAL A 238 -15.81 0.96 -2.17
C VAL A 238 -17.13 0.19 -2.24
N VAL A 239 -17.32 -0.82 -1.38
CA VAL A 239 -18.56 -1.62 -1.35
C VAL A 239 -19.73 -0.80 -0.81
N ALA A 240 -19.56 -0.14 0.34
CA ALA A 240 -20.61 0.66 0.98
C ALA A 240 -21.17 1.76 0.07
N SER A 241 -20.32 2.33 -0.77
CA SER A 241 -20.72 3.34 -1.74
C SER A 241 -21.35 2.72 -3.00
N SER A 242 -20.95 1.52 -3.39
CA SER A 242 -21.38 0.87 -4.64
C SER A 242 -22.72 0.17 -4.57
N VAL A 243 -23.15 -0.21 -3.38
CA VAL A 243 -24.43 -0.91 -3.17
C VAL A 243 -25.50 0.09 -2.75
N ARG A 244 -26.63 0.11 -3.47
CA ARG A 244 -27.71 1.09 -3.24
C ARG A 244 -28.47 0.88 -1.92
N ARG A 245 -28.59 -0.36 -1.46
CA ARG A 245 -29.39 -0.71 -0.27
C ARG A 245 -28.51 -0.71 0.98
N PRO A 246 -28.93 -0.04 2.08
CA PRO A 246 -28.08 0.16 3.25
C PRO A 246 -27.67 -1.14 3.95
N GLY A 247 -28.59 -2.09 4.15
CA GLY A 247 -28.28 -3.37 4.80
C GLY A 247 -27.24 -4.20 4.03
N PRO A 248 -27.49 -4.53 2.74
CA PRO A 248 -26.50 -5.21 1.90
C PRO A 248 -25.18 -4.45 1.76
N ALA A 249 -25.23 -3.11 1.64
CA ALA A 249 -24.03 -2.27 1.60
C ALA A 249 -23.20 -2.42 2.88
N ALA A 250 -23.87 -2.42 4.04
CA ALA A 250 -23.21 -2.55 5.33
C ALA A 250 -22.57 -3.93 5.51
N LEU A 251 -23.31 -5.00 5.22
CA LEU A 251 -22.80 -6.36 5.27
C LEU A 251 -21.59 -6.54 4.35
N GLY A 252 -21.71 -6.12 3.08
CA GLY A 252 -20.63 -6.21 2.12
C GLY A 252 -19.40 -5.41 2.52
N ALA A 253 -19.58 -4.20 3.07
CA ALA A 253 -18.49 -3.37 3.55
C ALA A 253 -17.72 -4.02 4.69
N VAL A 254 -18.41 -4.58 5.68
CA VAL A 254 -17.77 -5.30 6.79
C VAL A 254 -17.06 -6.55 6.29
N LEU A 255 -17.72 -7.37 5.47
CA LEU A 255 -17.11 -8.62 4.97
C LEU A 255 -15.86 -8.35 4.12
N VAL A 256 -15.94 -7.42 3.17
CA VAL A 256 -14.81 -7.11 2.27
C VAL A 256 -13.69 -6.37 3.00
N GLY A 257 -14.01 -5.47 3.93
CA GLY A 257 -12.98 -4.82 4.75
C GLY A 257 -12.29 -5.81 5.69
N CYS A 258 -13.03 -6.72 6.33
CA CYS A 258 -12.44 -7.74 7.19
C CYS A 258 -11.66 -8.81 6.40
N PHE A 259 -12.04 -9.06 5.14
CA PHE A 259 -11.28 -9.94 4.23
C PHE A 259 -9.83 -9.48 4.03
N THR A 260 -9.54 -8.17 4.16
CA THR A 260 -8.17 -7.66 4.16
C THR A 260 -7.30 -8.26 5.28
N TYR A 261 -7.88 -8.66 6.41
CA TYR A 261 -7.12 -9.32 7.50
C TYR A 261 -7.06 -10.84 7.37
N SER A 262 -7.59 -11.42 6.28
CA SER A 262 -7.47 -12.85 6.02
C SER A 262 -6.02 -13.23 5.75
N TRP A 263 -5.71 -14.52 5.93
CA TRP A 263 -4.44 -15.08 5.47
C TRP A 263 -4.14 -14.77 4.02
N PHE A 264 -5.14 -14.81 3.13
CA PHE A 264 -4.94 -14.54 1.70
C PHE A 264 -4.38 -13.14 1.40
N VAL A 265 -4.68 -12.14 2.25
CA VAL A 265 -4.24 -10.76 2.02
C VAL A 265 -3.09 -10.41 2.95
N VAL A 266 -3.36 -10.23 4.24
CA VAL A 266 -2.34 -9.81 5.22
C VAL A 266 -1.41 -10.95 5.58
N GLY A 267 -1.91 -12.17 5.78
CA GLY A 267 -1.04 -13.30 6.18
C GLY A 267 0.02 -13.60 5.15
N PHE A 268 -0.39 -13.72 3.88
CA PHE A 268 0.49 -13.94 2.75
C PHE A 268 1.46 -12.76 2.58
N SER A 269 0.99 -11.52 2.72
CA SER A 269 1.89 -10.36 2.70
C SER A 269 2.94 -10.43 3.80
N MET A 270 2.56 -10.81 5.03
CA MET A 270 3.46 -10.93 6.18
C MET A 270 4.47 -12.05 5.99
N THR A 271 4.04 -13.23 5.54
CA THR A 271 4.93 -14.39 5.31
C THR A 271 6.06 -14.08 4.33
N TYR A 272 5.78 -13.27 3.31
CA TYR A 272 6.74 -12.98 2.25
C TYR A 272 7.33 -11.56 2.30
N GLY A 273 7.00 -10.75 3.31
CA GLY A 273 7.53 -9.38 3.46
C GLY A 273 6.95 -8.34 2.48
N PHE A 274 5.81 -8.60 1.84
CA PHE A 274 5.23 -7.73 0.80
C PHE A 274 4.41 -6.56 1.36
N ALA A 275 5.04 -5.68 2.14
CA ALA A 275 4.39 -4.48 2.68
C ALA A 275 3.89 -3.50 1.60
N ASN A 276 4.41 -3.58 0.37
CA ASN A 276 3.93 -2.77 -0.75
C ASN A 276 2.52 -3.16 -1.22
N VAL A 277 2.04 -4.37 -0.88
CA VAL A 277 0.71 -4.86 -1.28
C VAL A 277 -0.42 -4.10 -0.59
N PRO A 278 -0.46 -3.93 0.74
CA PRO A 278 -1.45 -3.06 1.38
C PRO A 278 -1.46 -1.62 0.85
N LEU A 279 -0.29 -1.04 0.56
CA LEU A 279 -0.19 0.28 -0.04
C LEU A 279 -0.83 0.30 -1.44
N ALA A 280 -0.51 -0.68 -2.29
CA ALA A 280 -1.13 -0.80 -3.62
C ALA A 280 -2.66 -0.98 -3.52
N LEU A 281 -3.15 -1.79 -2.58
CA LEU A 281 -4.58 -1.98 -2.33
C LEU A 281 -5.27 -0.69 -1.88
N LEU A 282 -4.63 0.09 -0.99
CA LEU A 282 -5.11 1.41 -0.59
C LEU A 282 -5.24 2.33 -1.80
N LEU A 283 -4.19 2.47 -2.61
CA LEU A 283 -4.17 3.34 -3.79
C LEU A 283 -5.23 2.93 -4.83
N LEU A 284 -5.41 1.62 -5.07
CA LEU A 284 -6.44 1.09 -5.97
C LEU A 284 -7.86 1.32 -5.43
N ALA A 285 -8.09 1.10 -4.14
CA ALA A 285 -9.37 1.35 -3.50
C ALA A 285 -9.73 2.85 -3.56
N CYS A 286 -8.79 3.73 -3.24
CA CYS A 286 -8.95 5.18 -3.39
C CYS A 286 -9.25 5.57 -4.84
N SER A 287 -8.56 4.97 -5.82
CA SER A 287 -8.83 5.21 -7.25
C SER A 287 -10.26 4.80 -7.65
N LEU A 288 -10.74 3.64 -7.17
CA LEU A 288 -12.11 3.19 -7.40
C LEU A 288 -13.17 4.12 -6.76
N LEU A 289 -12.85 4.71 -5.60
CA LEU A 289 -13.68 5.72 -4.95
C LEU A 289 -13.73 7.03 -5.75
N VAL A 290 -12.57 7.53 -6.19
CA VAL A 290 -12.47 8.74 -7.03
C VAL A 290 -13.20 8.57 -8.36
N ALA A 291 -13.24 7.35 -8.89
CA ALA A 291 -13.99 7.03 -10.11
C ALA A 291 -15.52 7.18 -9.99
N ARG A 292 -16.09 7.57 -8.83
CA ARG A 292 -17.55 7.66 -8.56
C ARG A 292 -18.23 9.01 -8.82
N GLY A 293 -17.60 9.94 -9.52
CA GLY A 293 -18.17 11.29 -9.66
C GLY A 293 -19.18 11.49 -10.78
N THR A 294 -19.67 12.72 -10.85
CA THR A 294 -20.53 13.24 -11.91
C THR A 294 -19.71 13.67 -13.13
N PRO A 295 -20.34 13.85 -14.31
CA PRO A 295 -19.68 14.39 -15.49
C PRO A 295 -19.09 15.80 -15.29
N SER A 296 -19.62 16.58 -14.35
CA SER A 296 -19.12 17.92 -14.02
C SER A 296 -17.76 17.90 -13.32
N THR A 297 -17.35 16.78 -12.73
CA THR A 297 -16.07 16.64 -12.02
C THR A 297 -15.07 15.74 -12.75
N ALA A 298 -15.32 15.46 -14.04
CA ALA A 298 -14.48 14.58 -14.85
C ALA A 298 -13.00 15.00 -14.83
N VAL A 299 -12.70 16.28 -15.06
CA VAL A 299 -11.32 16.80 -15.12
C VAL A 299 -10.60 16.63 -13.78
N LEU A 300 -11.23 17.08 -12.68
CA LEU A 300 -10.68 16.92 -11.33
C LEU A 300 -10.39 15.45 -11.01
N ARG A 301 -11.34 14.56 -11.32
CA ARG A 301 -11.18 13.13 -11.08
C ARG A 301 -10.07 12.52 -11.92
N THR A 302 -9.98 12.88 -13.20
CA THR A 302 -8.89 12.42 -14.06
C THR A 302 -7.55 12.90 -13.54
N ALA A 303 -7.42 14.18 -13.13
CA ALA A 303 -6.18 14.69 -12.54
C ALA A 303 -5.77 13.91 -11.27
N VAL A 304 -6.74 13.63 -10.38
CA VAL A 304 -6.49 12.83 -9.17
C VAL A 304 -6.16 11.36 -9.50
N LEU A 305 -6.82 10.78 -10.50
CA LEU A 305 -6.52 9.41 -10.95
C LEU A 305 -5.15 9.32 -11.61
N VAL A 306 -4.71 10.37 -12.30
CA VAL A 306 -3.35 10.49 -12.83
C VAL A 306 -2.32 10.57 -11.70
N ALA A 307 -2.61 11.28 -10.61
CA ALA A 307 -1.78 11.21 -9.39
C ALA A 307 -1.75 9.77 -8.82
N GLY A 308 -2.90 9.08 -8.81
CA GLY A 308 -2.96 7.66 -8.44
C GLY A 308 -2.13 6.74 -9.35
N THR A 309 -2.09 7.02 -10.66
CA THR A 309 -1.19 6.34 -11.61
C THR A 309 0.27 6.55 -11.24
N VAL A 310 0.69 7.80 -10.96
CA VAL A 310 2.07 8.11 -10.56
C VAL A 310 2.45 7.42 -9.24
N LEU A 311 1.56 7.42 -8.24
CA LEU A 311 1.81 6.74 -6.97
C LEU A 311 1.92 5.23 -7.14
N LEU A 312 1.08 4.61 -7.98
CA LEU A 312 1.22 3.18 -8.30
C LEU A 312 2.46 2.90 -9.14
N LEU A 313 2.90 3.81 -10.01
CA LEU A 313 4.20 3.70 -10.67
C LEU A 313 5.35 3.63 -9.65
N ALA A 314 5.29 4.47 -8.61
CA ALA A 314 6.28 4.51 -7.53
C ALA A 314 6.11 3.42 -6.45
N THR A 315 5.01 2.67 -6.47
CA THR A 315 4.74 1.58 -5.51
C THR A 315 4.95 0.21 -6.14
N TRP A 316 4.34 0.03 -7.31
CA TRP A 316 4.38 -1.20 -8.09
C TRP A 316 3.80 -0.98 -9.51
N ALA A 317 4.69 -0.69 -10.46
CA ALA A 317 4.36 -0.13 -11.77
C ALA A 317 3.25 -0.83 -12.59
N PRO A 318 3.14 -2.17 -12.63
CA PRO A 318 2.11 -2.85 -13.43
C PRO A 318 0.67 -2.45 -13.06
N LEU A 319 0.41 -2.07 -11.80
CA LEU A 319 -0.93 -1.69 -11.36
C LEU A 319 -1.35 -0.28 -11.78
N ALA A 320 -0.40 0.56 -12.23
CA ALA A 320 -0.68 1.95 -12.63
C ALA A 320 -1.64 2.05 -13.83
N VAL A 321 -1.77 0.98 -14.61
CA VAL A 321 -2.70 0.86 -15.74
C VAL A 321 -4.16 0.94 -15.29
N VAL A 322 -4.48 0.50 -14.06
CA VAL A 322 -5.84 0.53 -13.51
C VAL A 322 -6.36 1.95 -13.28
N PRO A 323 -5.72 2.82 -12.46
CA PRO A 323 -6.18 4.19 -12.31
C PRO A 323 -6.09 4.99 -13.61
N ALA A 324 -5.13 4.68 -14.50
CA ALA A 324 -5.05 5.32 -15.82
C ALA A 324 -6.31 5.02 -16.65
N ALA A 325 -6.73 3.75 -16.71
CA ALA A 325 -7.95 3.34 -17.39
C ALA A 325 -9.21 3.95 -16.75
N LEU A 326 -9.29 4.01 -15.42
CA LEU A 326 -10.37 4.68 -14.70
C LEU A 326 -10.41 6.20 -15.01
N GLY A 327 -9.24 6.84 -15.14
CA GLY A 327 -9.08 8.24 -15.49
C GLY A 327 -9.56 8.54 -16.91
N LEU A 328 -9.22 7.65 -17.86
CA LEU A 328 -9.70 7.70 -19.25
C LEU A 328 -11.22 7.54 -19.32
N VAL A 329 -11.77 6.56 -18.60
CA VAL A 329 -13.22 6.35 -18.50
C VAL A 329 -13.92 7.58 -17.90
N ALA A 330 -13.36 8.17 -16.84
CA ALA A 330 -13.91 9.37 -16.23
C ALA A 330 -13.96 10.55 -17.22
N LEU A 331 -12.91 10.69 -18.02
CA LEU A 331 -12.76 11.74 -19.03
C LEU A 331 -13.76 11.55 -20.20
N LEU A 332 -13.89 10.31 -20.69
CA LEU A 332 -14.72 9.96 -21.84
C LEU A 332 -16.19 9.72 -21.52
N GLY A 333 -16.58 9.62 -20.24
CA GLY A 333 -17.95 9.29 -19.82
C GLY A 333 -19.05 10.27 -20.26
N GLY A 334 -18.70 11.45 -20.81
CA GLY A 334 -19.64 12.38 -21.44
C GLY A 334 -19.61 12.38 -22.98
N GLY A 335 -18.91 11.43 -23.58
CA GLY A 335 -18.58 11.39 -25.00
C GLY A 335 -17.44 12.37 -25.38
N PRO A 336 -16.79 12.13 -26.53
CA PRO A 336 -15.67 12.96 -26.99
C PRO A 336 -16.08 14.41 -27.25
N ARG A 337 -17.27 14.64 -27.81
CA ARG A 337 -17.81 15.99 -28.05
C ARG A 337 -18.03 16.76 -26.74
N GLY A 338 -18.55 16.08 -25.71
CA GLY A 338 -18.75 16.68 -24.39
C GLY A 338 -17.43 16.97 -23.67
N LEU A 339 -16.39 16.18 -23.93
CA LEU A 339 -15.03 16.47 -23.45
C LEU A 339 -14.48 17.76 -24.10
N VAL A 340 -14.48 17.84 -25.43
CA VAL A 340 -13.99 19.03 -26.16
C VAL A 340 -14.70 20.29 -25.69
N ALA A 341 -16.04 20.25 -25.59
CA ALA A 341 -16.81 21.40 -25.10
C ALA A 341 -16.39 21.84 -23.70
N ARG A 342 -16.08 20.91 -22.79
CA ARG A 342 -15.63 21.22 -21.42
C ARG A 342 -14.22 21.80 -21.35
N LEU A 343 -13.32 21.30 -22.18
CA LEU A 343 -11.93 21.76 -22.26
C LEU A 343 -11.83 23.16 -22.86
N VAL A 344 -12.65 23.45 -23.88
CA VAL A 344 -12.72 24.78 -24.52
C VAL A 344 -13.40 25.80 -23.61
N ALA A 345 -14.45 25.41 -22.88
CA ALA A 345 -15.22 26.34 -22.05
C ALA A 345 -14.47 26.84 -20.80
N VAL A 346 -13.51 26.07 -20.28
CA VAL A 346 -12.77 26.42 -19.06
C VAL A 346 -11.28 26.14 -19.27
N PRO A 347 -10.47 27.14 -19.66
CA PRO A 347 -9.06 26.94 -20.00
C PRO A 347 -8.24 26.28 -18.89
N VAL A 348 -8.53 26.60 -17.62
CA VAL A 348 -7.92 25.98 -16.45
C VAL A 348 -8.03 24.45 -16.47
N HIS A 349 -9.16 23.90 -16.94
CA HIS A 349 -9.31 22.45 -17.02
C HIS A 349 -8.33 21.80 -18.00
N SER A 350 -8.08 22.45 -19.14
CA SER A 350 -7.14 21.97 -20.15
C SER A 350 -5.71 22.04 -19.64
N VAL A 351 -5.35 23.12 -18.94
CA VAL A 351 -4.03 23.27 -18.31
C VAL A 351 -3.81 22.21 -17.23
N VAL A 352 -4.77 22.03 -16.32
CA VAL A 352 -4.66 21.04 -15.23
C VAL A 352 -4.55 19.62 -15.80
N LEU A 353 -5.41 19.26 -16.75
CA LEU A 353 -5.37 17.93 -17.36
C LEU A 353 -4.07 17.69 -18.15
N GLY A 354 -3.66 18.66 -18.97
CA GLY A 354 -2.43 18.59 -19.73
C GLY A 354 -1.21 18.46 -18.84
N ALA A 355 -1.12 19.27 -17.77
CA ALA A 355 -0.04 19.20 -16.80
C ALA A 355 -0.01 17.86 -16.06
N SER A 356 -1.17 17.33 -15.61
CA SER A 356 -1.22 16.03 -14.96
C SER A 356 -0.75 14.91 -15.90
N LEU A 357 -1.25 14.87 -17.13
CA LEU A 357 -0.85 13.85 -18.11
C LEU A 357 0.63 13.94 -18.45
N ALA A 358 1.14 15.16 -18.68
CA ALA A 358 2.56 15.40 -18.92
C ALA A 358 3.41 14.95 -17.73
N ALA A 359 2.98 15.23 -16.49
CA ALA A 359 3.69 14.79 -15.29
C ALA A 359 3.75 13.26 -15.18
N ALA A 360 2.66 12.54 -15.47
CA ALA A 360 2.67 11.08 -15.41
C ALA A 360 3.50 10.43 -16.52
N LEU A 361 3.43 10.96 -17.74
CA LEU A 361 4.27 10.49 -18.85
C LEU A 361 5.75 10.79 -18.61
N ALA A 362 6.06 11.99 -18.10
CA ALA A 362 7.41 12.36 -17.71
C ALA A 362 7.94 11.46 -16.59
N TYR A 363 7.13 11.19 -15.56
CA TYR A 363 7.51 10.28 -14.48
C TYR A 363 7.78 8.86 -15.00
N ALA A 364 6.90 8.33 -15.86
CA ALA A 364 7.11 7.02 -16.46
C ALA A 364 8.40 6.97 -17.32
N ALA A 365 8.64 7.98 -18.15
CA ALA A 365 9.74 8.00 -19.11
C ALA A 365 11.10 8.35 -18.50
N VAL A 366 11.13 9.23 -17.49
CA VAL A 366 12.36 9.79 -16.91
C VAL A 366 12.73 9.12 -15.58
N VAL A 367 11.77 8.53 -14.87
CA VAL A 367 12.03 7.85 -13.59
C VAL A 367 11.85 6.35 -13.74
N VAL A 368 10.63 5.88 -14.02
CA VAL A 368 10.32 4.45 -13.93
C VAL A 368 11.07 3.62 -14.97
N LEU A 369 11.08 4.03 -16.24
CA LEU A 369 11.72 3.25 -17.30
C LEU A 369 13.25 3.19 -17.15
N PRO A 370 13.97 4.29 -16.84
CA PRO A 370 15.40 4.23 -16.53
C PRO A 370 15.69 3.34 -15.31
N ASP A 371 14.99 3.56 -14.20
CA ASP A 371 15.23 2.81 -12.96
C ASP A 371 14.95 1.31 -13.18
N LEU A 372 13.90 0.94 -13.95
CA LEU A 372 13.62 -0.45 -14.34
C LEU A 372 14.68 -1.07 -15.27
N ARG A 373 15.36 -0.27 -16.10
CA ARG A 373 16.43 -0.78 -16.97
C ARG A 373 17.69 -1.06 -16.18
N THR A 374 17.97 -0.23 -15.17
CA THR A 374 19.15 -0.39 -14.30
C THR A 374 18.91 -1.52 -13.30
N ASP A 375 17.80 -1.49 -12.57
CA ASP A 375 17.51 -2.42 -11.46
C ASP A 375 16.71 -3.65 -11.89
N GLY A 376 16.38 -3.76 -13.18
CA GLY A 376 15.57 -4.86 -13.72
C GLY A 376 16.15 -6.24 -13.41
N GLY A 377 17.48 -6.37 -13.38
CA GLY A 377 18.17 -7.62 -13.00
C GLY A 377 17.84 -8.10 -11.59
N ASN A 378 17.57 -7.22 -10.63
CA ASN A 378 17.22 -7.61 -9.27
C ASN A 378 15.78 -8.10 -9.15
N LEU A 379 14.88 -7.62 -10.01
CA LEU A 379 13.52 -8.14 -10.13
C LEU A 379 13.51 -9.60 -10.64
N SER A 380 14.64 -10.06 -11.22
CA SER A 380 14.84 -11.41 -11.75
C SER A 380 15.13 -12.47 -10.73
N GLN A 381 15.70 -12.08 -9.60
CA GLN A 381 16.04 -13.01 -8.55
C GLN A 381 14.71 -13.58 -8.04
N GLY A 382 14.56 -14.90 -8.11
CA GLY A 382 13.35 -15.58 -7.70
C GLY A 382 13.09 -15.28 -6.24
N GLY A 383 12.27 -14.25 -5.98
CA GLY A 383 11.78 -13.99 -4.64
C GLY A 383 11.07 -15.26 -4.15
N ALA A 384 11.02 -15.46 -2.83
CA ALA A 384 10.39 -16.63 -2.21
C ALA A 384 8.86 -16.69 -2.40
N PHE A 385 8.33 -16.27 -3.54
CA PHE A 385 6.91 -16.30 -3.85
C PHE A 385 6.53 -17.72 -4.31
N PRO A 386 5.54 -18.36 -3.67
CA PRO A 386 5.10 -19.69 -4.06
C PRO A 386 4.44 -19.63 -5.44
N ASP A 387 4.47 -20.73 -6.18
CA ASP A 387 3.80 -20.82 -7.47
C ASP A 387 2.28 -20.68 -7.34
N LEU A 388 1.80 -19.43 -7.33
CA LEU A 388 0.38 -19.14 -7.34
C LEU A 388 -0.15 -19.22 -8.76
N SER A 389 -1.11 -20.12 -8.94
CA SER A 389 -1.91 -20.17 -10.15
C SER A 389 -2.61 -18.82 -10.39
N PRO A 390 -2.60 -18.26 -11.61
CA PRO A 390 -3.35 -17.03 -11.94
C PRO A 390 -4.87 -17.26 -12.05
N TRP A 391 -5.33 -18.52 -11.94
CA TRP A 391 -6.74 -18.90 -12.07
C TRP A 391 -7.71 -18.15 -11.15
N PRO A 392 -7.41 -17.82 -9.88
CA PRO A 392 -8.31 -17.04 -9.03
C PRO A 392 -8.67 -15.70 -9.66
N TYR A 393 -7.70 -14.97 -10.22
CA TYR A 393 -7.96 -13.71 -10.91
C TYR A 393 -8.81 -13.91 -12.16
N VAL A 394 -8.51 -14.93 -12.97
CA VAL A 394 -9.26 -15.23 -14.20
C VAL A 394 -10.72 -15.55 -13.87
N VAL A 395 -10.97 -16.43 -12.89
CA VAL A 395 -12.32 -16.83 -12.46
C VAL A 395 -13.09 -15.62 -11.92
N LEU A 396 -12.46 -14.81 -11.05
CA LEU A 396 -13.08 -13.61 -10.50
C LEU A 396 -13.37 -12.57 -11.57
N SER A 397 -12.50 -12.44 -12.58
CA SER A 397 -12.68 -11.53 -13.72
C SER A 397 -13.86 -11.96 -14.59
N VAL A 398 -13.95 -13.24 -14.94
CA VAL A 398 -15.09 -13.80 -15.68
C VAL A 398 -16.39 -13.57 -14.92
N LEU A 399 -16.40 -13.84 -13.61
CA LEU A 399 -17.56 -13.61 -12.76
C LEU A 399 -17.94 -12.12 -12.70
N ALA A 400 -16.97 -11.22 -12.51
CA ALA A 400 -17.21 -9.78 -12.50
C ALA A 400 -17.81 -9.30 -13.83
N LEU A 401 -17.29 -9.76 -14.96
CA LEU A 401 -17.79 -9.42 -16.29
C LEU A 401 -19.20 -9.99 -16.53
N ALA A 402 -19.48 -11.22 -16.11
CA ALA A 402 -20.80 -11.82 -16.22
C ALA A 402 -21.85 -11.06 -15.38
N LEU A 403 -21.50 -10.71 -14.14
CA LEU A 403 -22.35 -9.89 -13.26
C LEU A 403 -22.56 -8.48 -13.81
N ALA A 404 -21.50 -7.84 -14.32
CA ALA A 404 -21.55 -6.52 -14.93
C ALA A 404 -22.46 -6.52 -16.18
N THR A 405 -22.33 -7.54 -17.03
CA THR A 405 -23.18 -7.74 -18.21
C THR A 405 -24.64 -7.96 -17.82
N THR A 406 -24.89 -8.82 -16.84
CA THR A 406 -26.25 -9.08 -16.33
C THR A 406 -26.87 -7.81 -15.75
N ALA A 407 -26.11 -7.03 -14.98
CA ALA A 407 -26.55 -5.75 -14.43
C ALA A 407 -26.90 -4.75 -15.55
N ALA A 408 -26.06 -4.63 -16.58
CA ALA A 408 -26.30 -3.77 -17.73
C ALA A 408 -27.56 -4.17 -18.52
N LEU A 409 -27.76 -5.48 -18.76
CA LEU A 409 -28.93 -6.00 -19.47
C LEU A 409 -30.24 -5.73 -18.70
N ARG A 410 -30.25 -5.95 -17.39
CA ARG A 410 -31.42 -5.65 -16.54
C ARG A 410 -31.78 -4.15 -16.51
N GLN A 411 -30.80 -3.29 -16.74
CA GLN A 411 -30.96 -1.84 -16.66
C GLN A 411 -31.41 -1.19 -17.97
N ARG A 412 -31.29 -1.89 -19.10
CA ARG A 412 -31.67 -1.38 -20.43
C ARG A 412 -33.11 -0.83 -20.50
N GLY A 413 -34.02 -1.37 -19.68
CA GLY A 413 -35.43 -0.98 -19.60
C GLY A 413 -35.80 0.04 -18.51
N ARG A 414 -34.90 0.45 -17.61
CA ARG A 414 -35.22 1.38 -16.52
C ARG A 414 -34.68 2.79 -16.82
N ARG A 415 -35.53 3.81 -16.68
CA ARG A 415 -35.17 5.24 -16.90
C ARG A 415 -34.12 5.77 -15.90
N GLU A 416 -33.92 5.10 -14.76
CA GLU A 416 -32.90 5.43 -13.75
C GLU A 416 -31.47 4.98 -14.14
N ARG A 417 -31.00 5.39 -15.33
CA ARG A 417 -29.76 4.89 -15.95
C ARG A 417 -28.47 5.33 -15.23
N ARG A 418 -28.42 6.53 -14.64
CA ARG A 418 -27.14 7.21 -14.36
C ARG A 418 -26.25 6.59 -13.28
N GLY A 419 -26.80 5.92 -12.25
CA GLY A 419 -26.03 5.48 -11.10
C GLY A 419 -25.38 4.11 -11.24
N ALA A 420 -26.09 3.16 -11.86
CA ALA A 420 -25.67 1.77 -11.91
C ALA A 420 -24.78 1.46 -13.13
N ASP A 421 -24.93 2.23 -14.22
CA ASP A 421 -24.01 2.24 -15.35
C ASP A 421 -22.55 2.51 -14.90
N GLN A 422 -22.35 3.34 -13.87
CA GLN A 422 -21.01 3.68 -13.39
C GLN A 422 -20.30 2.53 -12.65
N LEU A 423 -21.02 1.64 -11.96
CA LEU A 423 -20.39 0.48 -11.31
C LEU A 423 -19.94 -0.55 -12.35
N VAL A 424 -20.80 -0.84 -13.33
CA VAL A 424 -20.50 -1.74 -14.45
C VAL A 424 -19.26 -1.26 -15.20
N VAL A 425 -19.24 0.01 -15.61
CA VAL A 425 -18.11 0.56 -16.39
C VAL A 425 -16.80 0.52 -15.60
N ARG A 426 -16.82 0.82 -14.29
CA ARG A 426 -15.61 0.74 -13.45
C ARG A 426 -15.11 -0.69 -13.29
N ALA A 427 -16.01 -1.65 -13.10
CA ALA A 427 -15.63 -3.06 -12.99
C ALA A 427 -14.99 -3.57 -14.29
N VAL A 428 -15.62 -3.27 -15.44
CA VAL A 428 -15.07 -3.62 -16.76
C VAL A 428 -13.72 -2.96 -16.99
N ALA A 429 -13.59 -1.66 -16.72
CA ALA A 429 -12.32 -0.95 -16.89
C ALA A 429 -11.20 -1.54 -16.03
N THR A 430 -11.50 -1.89 -14.78
CA THR A 430 -10.53 -2.50 -13.86
C THR A 430 -10.10 -3.89 -14.32
N VAL A 431 -11.05 -4.75 -14.70
CA VAL A 431 -10.77 -6.11 -15.18
C VAL A 431 -9.98 -6.08 -16.49
N VAL A 432 -10.38 -5.25 -17.45
CA VAL A 432 -9.68 -5.14 -18.74
C VAL A 432 -8.27 -4.56 -18.55
N ALA A 433 -8.12 -3.49 -17.77
CA ALA A 433 -6.81 -2.91 -17.50
C ALA A 433 -5.87 -3.88 -16.78
N GLY A 434 -6.38 -4.61 -15.78
CA GLY A 434 -5.63 -5.65 -15.09
C GLY A 434 -5.24 -6.81 -16.02
N GLY A 435 -6.15 -7.23 -16.90
CA GLY A 435 -5.89 -8.27 -17.89
C GLY A 435 -4.84 -7.85 -18.93
N VAL A 436 -4.85 -6.60 -19.36
CA VAL A 436 -3.82 -6.03 -20.26
C VAL A 436 -2.46 -5.97 -19.56
N ALA A 437 -2.40 -5.52 -18.30
CA ALA A 437 -1.16 -5.50 -17.53
C ALA A 437 -0.60 -6.93 -17.35
N MET A 438 -1.47 -7.89 -17.04
CA MET A 438 -1.10 -9.30 -16.87
C MET A 438 -0.61 -9.92 -18.18
N ALA A 439 -1.33 -9.71 -19.28
CA ALA A 439 -0.91 -10.17 -20.60
C ALA A 439 0.42 -9.53 -21.01
N GLY A 440 0.64 -8.26 -20.70
CA GLY A 440 1.90 -7.56 -20.92
C GLY A 440 3.06 -8.19 -20.16
N LEU A 441 2.90 -8.46 -18.86
CA LEU A 441 3.93 -9.13 -18.06
C LEU A 441 4.22 -10.56 -18.55
N VAL A 442 3.19 -11.32 -18.89
CA VAL A 442 3.36 -12.68 -19.44
C VAL A 442 4.06 -12.64 -20.79
N ALA A 443 3.71 -11.69 -21.67
CA ALA A 443 4.38 -11.52 -22.95
C ALA A 443 5.86 -11.12 -22.79
N LEU A 444 6.17 -10.24 -21.83
CA LEU A 444 7.55 -9.87 -21.50
C LEU A 444 8.34 -11.05 -20.95
N ALA A 445 7.73 -11.89 -20.11
CA ALA A 445 8.36 -13.12 -19.62
C ALA A 445 8.60 -14.13 -20.75
N ALA A 446 7.64 -14.30 -21.66
CA ALA A 446 7.74 -15.24 -22.78
C ALA A 446 8.73 -14.80 -23.87
N ALA A 447 8.98 -13.50 -24.04
CA ALA A 447 9.87 -12.95 -25.05
C ALA A 447 11.37 -13.21 -24.81
N GLY A 448 11.72 -13.94 -23.74
CA GLY A 448 13.12 -14.30 -23.45
C GLY A 448 14.00 -13.11 -23.07
N SER A 449 13.40 -11.93 -22.77
CA SER A 449 14.08 -10.73 -22.25
C SER A 449 14.48 -10.90 -20.78
N SER A 450 15.09 -12.05 -20.49
CA SER A 450 15.49 -12.66 -19.23
C SER A 450 14.35 -13.43 -18.49
N PRO A 451 14.68 -14.51 -17.76
CA PRO A 451 13.80 -15.14 -16.73
C PRO A 451 13.37 -14.17 -15.61
N VAL A 452 13.38 -12.86 -15.86
CA VAL A 452 13.47 -11.75 -14.91
C VAL A 452 12.19 -11.31 -14.23
N TRP A 453 11.06 -11.94 -14.53
CA TRP A 453 9.79 -11.54 -13.93
C TRP A 453 9.12 -12.68 -13.18
N GLY A 454 9.90 -13.66 -12.71
CA GLY A 454 9.47 -14.99 -12.23
C GLY A 454 8.14 -15.02 -11.48
N TYR A 455 8.00 -14.23 -10.41
CA TYR A 455 6.80 -14.21 -9.55
C TYR A 455 5.87 -12.99 -9.75
N TYR A 456 6.24 -12.05 -10.62
CA TYR A 456 5.52 -10.79 -10.79
C TYR A 456 4.12 -10.95 -11.40
N PRO A 457 3.91 -11.79 -12.44
CA PRO A 457 2.56 -12.10 -12.93
C PRO A 457 1.68 -12.69 -11.83
N GLN A 458 2.21 -13.59 -11.01
CA GLN A 458 1.50 -14.23 -9.92
C GLN A 458 1.11 -13.20 -8.86
N LYS A 459 2.05 -12.35 -8.42
CA LYS A 459 1.79 -11.22 -7.51
C LYS A 459 0.77 -10.22 -8.09
N LEU A 460 0.82 -9.94 -9.41
CA LEU A 460 -0.16 -9.07 -10.09
C LEU A 460 -1.56 -9.68 -10.00
N SER A 461 -1.68 -10.94 -10.39
CA SER A 461 -2.94 -11.67 -10.40
C SER A 461 -3.54 -11.73 -8.99
N TRP A 462 -2.70 -11.95 -7.97
CA TRP A 462 -3.11 -11.96 -6.58
C TRP A 462 -3.66 -10.60 -6.11
N ILE A 463 -2.93 -9.50 -6.34
CA ILE A 463 -3.41 -8.14 -5.96
C ILE A 463 -4.71 -7.80 -6.71
N LEU A 464 -4.78 -8.10 -8.01
CA LEU A 464 -5.98 -7.87 -8.81
C LEU A 464 -7.16 -8.74 -8.36
N ALA A 465 -6.92 -9.98 -7.92
CA ALA A 465 -7.96 -10.84 -7.35
C ALA A 465 -8.58 -10.20 -6.11
N ILE A 466 -7.78 -9.66 -5.18
CA ILE A 466 -8.26 -8.98 -3.96
C ILE A 466 -9.19 -7.81 -4.32
N VAL A 467 -8.79 -6.95 -5.26
CA VAL A 467 -9.62 -5.82 -5.71
C VAL A 467 -10.88 -6.30 -6.43
N THR A 468 -10.77 -7.36 -7.23
CA THR A 468 -11.90 -7.94 -7.96
C THR A 468 -12.94 -8.56 -7.02
N VAL A 469 -12.54 -9.12 -5.88
CA VAL A 469 -13.47 -9.57 -4.82
C VAL A 469 -14.38 -8.42 -4.38
N ALA A 470 -13.84 -7.23 -4.13
CA ALA A 470 -14.64 -6.05 -3.74
C ALA A 470 -15.64 -5.64 -4.83
N LEU A 471 -15.24 -5.74 -6.10
CA LEU A 471 -16.10 -5.43 -7.27
C LEU A 471 -17.20 -6.48 -7.45
N VAL A 472 -16.87 -7.77 -7.37
CA VAL A 472 -17.83 -8.89 -7.44
C VAL A 472 -18.84 -8.80 -6.31
N ALA A 473 -18.39 -8.54 -5.08
CA ALA A 473 -19.28 -8.35 -3.94
C ALA A 473 -20.22 -7.16 -4.18
N SER A 474 -19.70 -6.03 -4.63
CA SER A 474 -20.49 -4.84 -4.96
C SER A 474 -21.56 -5.11 -6.03
N LEU A 475 -21.17 -5.75 -7.14
CA LEU A 475 -22.08 -6.09 -8.24
C LEU A 475 -23.16 -7.09 -7.81
N SER A 476 -22.77 -8.12 -7.06
CA SER A 476 -23.70 -9.15 -6.57
C SER A 476 -24.73 -8.56 -5.60
N LEU A 477 -24.27 -7.76 -4.64
CA LEU A 477 -25.13 -7.13 -3.64
C LEU A 477 -26.07 -6.09 -4.26
N ASP A 478 -25.64 -5.36 -5.29
CA ASP A 478 -26.53 -4.42 -6.01
C ASP A 478 -27.53 -5.14 -6.94
N ALA A 479 -27.16 -6.30 -7.49
CA ALA A 479 -28.00 -7.05 -8.44
C ALA A 479 -29.13 -7.88 -7.80
N THR A 480 -29.07 -8.16 -6.50
CA THR A 480 -30.08 -8.99 -5.79
C THR A 480 -31.38 -8.22 -5.53
N GLY A 481 -32.52 -8.90 -5.40
CA GLY A 481 -33.82 -8.31 -5.04
C GLY A 481 -34.11 -8.39 -3.54
N PRO A 482 -35.25 -7.85 -3.06
CA PRO A 482 -35.62 -7.85 -1.64
C PRO A 482 -35.95 -9.23 -1.05
N LEU A 483 -36.09 -10.30 -1.85
CA LEU A 483 -36.29 -11.67 -1.36
C LEU A 483 -35.02 -12.55 -1.39
N THR A 484 -34.08 -12.30 -2.32
CA THR A 484 -32.92 -13.16 -2.56
C THR A 484 -31.70 -12.87 -1.66
N TRP A 485 -31.73 -11.76 -0.91
CA TRP A 485 -30.62 -11.31 -0.06
C TRP A 485 -30.33 -12.20 1.14
N ARG A 486 -31.30 -12.97 1.64
CA ARG A 486 -31.12 -13.80 2.85
C ARG A 486 -30.29 -15.06 2.61
N VAL A 487 -30.22 -15.55 1.37
CA VAL A 487 -29.58 -16.84 1.06
C VAL A 487 -28.47 -16.68 0.00
N ALA A 488 -28.69 -15.91 -1.07
CA ALA A 488 -27.72 -15.85 -2.17
C ALA A 488 -26.50 -14.97 -1.88
N ALA A 489 -26.66 -13.85 -1.16
CA ALA A 489 -25.55 -12.94 -0.87
C ALA A 489 -24.53 -13.51 0.13
N PRO A 490 -24.93 -14.16 1.23
CA PRO A 490 -24.00 -14.86 2.11
C PRO A 490 -23.32 -16.02 1.39
N VAL A 491 -24.05 -16.78 0.57
CA VAL A 491 -23.50 -17.95 -0.15
C VAL A 491 -22.52 -17.53 -1.24
N VAL A 492 -22.81 -16.53 -2.07
CA VAL A 492 -21.86 -16.05 -3.09
C VAL A 492 -20.65 -15.37 -2.45
N THR A 493 -20.85 -14.57 -1.40
CA THR A 493 -19.73 -13.95 -0.68
C THR A 493 -18.89 -15.01 0.04
N ALA A 494 -19.51 -16.00 0.67
CA ALA A 494 -18.83 -17.13 1.28
C ALA A 494 -18.13 -18.00 0.24
N LEU A 495 -18.72 -18.28 -0.93
CA LEU A 495 -18.06 -19.04 -2.00
C LEU A 495 -16.89 -18.29 -2.63
N VAL A 496 -16.97 -16.96 -2.73
CA VAL A 496 -15.86 -16.11 -3.21
C VAL A 496 -14.75 -16.04 -2.17
N VAL A 497 -15.09 -15.86 -0.88
CA VAL A 497 -14.12 -15.83 0.22
C VAL A 497 -13.50 -17.20 0.44
N VAL A 498 -14.29 -18.27 0.54
CA VAL A 498 -13.84 -19.66 0.68
C VAL A 498 -13.05 -20.07 -0.56
N GLY A 499 -13.55 -19.82 -1.77
CA GLY A 499 -12.84 -20.15 -3.01
C GLY A 499 -11.50 -19.41 -3.16
N ALA A 500 -11.42 -18.13 -2.79
CA ALA A 500 -10.15 -17.39 -2.80
C ALA A 500 -9.18 -17.89 -1.72
N VAL A 501 -9.70 -18.36 -0.59
CA VAL A 501 -8.93 -18.89 0.54
C VAL A 501 -8.46 -20.34 0.30
N THR A 502 -9.22 -21.17 -0.40
CA THR A 502 -8.94 -22.60 -0.61
C THR A 502 -8.16 -22.93 -1.89
N THR A 503 -8.08 -22.02 -2.87
CA THR A 503 -7.48 -22.34 -4.19
C THR A 503 -6.00 -22.00 -4.31
N VAL A 504 -5.38 -21.39 -3.29
CA VAL A 504 -4.12 -20.67 -3.51
C VAL A 504 -2.95 -21.17 -2.66
N VAL A 505 -3.16 -21.86 -1.54
CA VAL A 505 -2.03 -22.28 -0.70
C VAL A 505 -2.38 -23.58 0.02
N ASP A 506 -1.42 -24.48 0.16
CA ASP A 506 -1.34 -25.41 1.29
C ASP A 506 -1.30 -24.59 2.59
N GLY A 507 -2.46 -24.04 2.97
CA GLY A 507 -2.61 -23.19 4.14
C GLY A 507 -2.53 -24.05 5.40
N PRO A 508 -1.91 -23.58 6.48
CA PRO A 508 -2.04 -24.25 7.76
C PRO A 508 -3.54 -24.34 8.11
N GLY A 509 -4.02 -25.50 8.58
CA GLY A 509 -5.44 -25.70 8.91
C GLY A 509 -6.00 -24.59 9.80
N ILE A 510 -7.32 -24.35 9.81
CA ILE A 510 -8.11 -23.24 10.43
C ILE A 510 -7.38 -22.23 11.36
N ARG A 511 -6.54 -22.69 12.29
CA ARG A 511 -5.62 -21.90 13.12
C ARG A 511 -4.62 -21.04 12.32
N GLY A 512 -4.33 -21.39 11.07
CA GLY A 512 -3.45 -20.66 10.16
C GLY A 512 -4.04 -19.39 9.54
N TYR A 513 -5.36 -19.23 9.57
CA TYR A 513 -6.06 -18.22 8.75
C TYR A 513 -6.18 -16.83 9.37
N VAL A 514 -5.78 -16.65 10.64
CA VAL A 514 -5.82 -15.37 11.36
C VAL A 514 -4.39 -14.96 11.72
N PRO A 515 -3.71 -14.16 10.88
CA PRO A 515 -2.31 -13.77 11.08
C PRO A 515 -2.08 -13.13 12.45
N ALA A 516 -2.98 -12.25 12.87
CA ALA A 516 -2.91 -11.59 14.18
C ALA A 516 -2.89 -12.58 15.36
N LEU A 517 -3.55 -13.74 15.25
CA LEU A 517 -3.55 -14.75 16.30
C LEU A 517 -2.23 -15.52 16.35
N LYS A 518 -1.56 -15.70 15.20
CA LYS A 518 -0.22 -16.30 15.17
C LYS A 518 0.82 -15.37 15.79
N VAL A 519 0.76 -14.08 15.44
CA VAL A 519 1.63 -13.04 16.02
C VAL A 519 1.40 -12.94 17.53
N ALA A 520 0.13 -12.84 17.97
CA ALA A 520 -0.21 -12.74 19.40
C ALA A 520 0.21 -13.97 20.23
N ARG A 521 0.38 -15.14 19.60
CA ARG A 521 0.77 -16.39 20.28
C ARG A 521 2.24 -16.75 20.10
N GLY A 522 3.02 -15.95 19.37
CA GLY A 522 4.43 -16.26 19.07
C GLY A 522 4.62 -17.58 18.31
N ILE A 523 3.64 -18.00 17.50
CA ILE A 523 3.67 -19.29 16.77
C ILE A 523 4.45 -19.19 15.45
N GLU A 524 4.79 -17.98 15.00
CA GLU A 524 5.62 -17.78 13.82
C GLU A 524 7.08 -18.21 14.12
N PRO A 525 7.75 -18.98 13.23
CA PRO A 525 9.17 -19.33 13.37
C PRO A 525 10.03 -18.06 13.50
N GLY A 526 10.88 -17.97 14.51
CA GLY A 526 11.49 -16.69 14.91
C GLY A 526 10.78 -16.14 16.14
N ALA A 527 11.01 -16.78 17.29
CA ALA A 527 10.51 -16.27 18.56
C ALA A 527 10.99 -14.81 18.76
N GLU A 528 10.30 -14.03 19.59
CA GLU A 528 10.74 -12.65 19.92
C GLU A 528 12.19 -12.61 20.44
N GLU A 529 12.71 -13.71 20.97
CA GLU A 529 14.12 -13.88 21.32
C GLU A 529 15.04 -13.92 20.09
N ASP A 530 14.69 -14.71 19.07
CA ASP A 530 15.42 -14.82 17.80
C ASP A 530 15.47 -13.46 17.08
N ALA A 531 14.32 -12.78 16.99
CA ALA A 531 14.22 -11.45 16.40
C ALA A 531 15.11 -10.43 17.13
N ARG A 532 15.11 -10.45 18.47
CA ARG A 532 15.98 -9.58 19.27
C ARG A 532 17.45 -9.93 19.11
N ALA A 533 17.82 -11.21 19.00
CA ALA A 533 19.20 -11.62 18.73
C ALA A 533 19.66 -11.07 17.38
N VAL A 534 18.89 -11.29 16.32
CA VAL A 534 19.22 -10.81 14.97
C VAL A 534 19.33 -9.29 14.92
N LEU A 535 18.38 -8.55 15.51
CA LEU A 535 18.43 -7.09 15.53
C LEU A 535 19.62 -6.54 16.31
N ARG A 536 20.01 -7.19 17.41
CA ARG A 536 21.21 -6.79 18.15
C ARG A 536 22.48 -7.00 17.34
N LEU A 537 22.60 -8.13 16.63
CA LEU A 537 23.71 -8.39 15.74
C LEU A 537 23.73 -7.39 14.57
N ALA A 538 22.56 -7.05 14.01
CA ALA A 538 22.44 -6.11 12.89
C ALA A 538 22.67 -4.64 13.29
N ASP A 539 22.50 -4.31 14.57
CA ASP A 539 22.80 -2.99 15.13
C ASP A 539 24.24 -2.89 15.68
N ASP A 540 25.01 -4.00 15.75
CA ASP A 540 26.44 -3.95 16.07
C ASP A 540 27.19 -3.28 14.90
N PRO A 541 28.08 -2.31 15.16
CA PRO A 541 28.84 -1.66 14.10
C PRO A 541 29.83 -2.58 13.36
N ARG A 542 30.10 -3.78 13.87
CA ARG A 542 30.96 -4.76 13.22
C ARG A 542 30.15 -5.65 12.27
N PRO A 543 30.60 -5.82 11.01
CA PRO A 543 29.98 -6.75 10.09
C PRO A 543 29.90 -8.14 10.72
N THR A 544 28.70 -8.69 10.83
CA THR A 544 28.49 -9.96 11.53
C THR A 544 27.88 -10.99 10.59
N LEU A 545 28.34 -12.24 10.73
CA LEU A 545 27.80 -13.39 10.04
C LEU A 545 27.44 -14.47 11.08
N VAL A 546 26.32 -15.13 10.88
CA VAL A 546 25.89 -16.26 11.70
C VAL A 546 26.21 -17.57 10.96
N TRP A 547 26.78 -18.55 11.64
CA TRP A 547 27.01 -19.88 11.07
C TRP A 547 26.95 -20.97 12.14
N LEU A 548 26.04 -21.93 11.96
CA LEU A 548 25.80 -23.03 12.90
C LEU A 548 25.45 -22.52 14.32
N LEU A 549 24.62 -21.47 14.42
CA LEU A 549 24.29 -20.86 15.71
C LEU A 549 23.14 -21.55 16.43
N ASP A 550 22.09 -21.93 15.70
CA ASP A 550 20.96 -22.67 16.28
C ASP A 550 20.40 -23.70 15.30
N SER A 551 19.69 -23.22 14.28
CA SER A 551 19.05 -24.04 13.26
C SER A 551 19.24 -23.41 11.89
N THR A 552 19.24 -24.20 10.82
CA THR A 552 19.39 -23.68 9.45
C THR A 552 18.37 -22.58 9.15
N ALA A 553 17.13 -22.73 9.60
CA ALA A 553 16.10 -21.71 9.41
C ALA A 553 16.36 -20.40 10.19
N PHE A 554 16.96 -20.49 11.38
CA PHE A 554 17.39 -19.30 12.13
C PHE A 554 18.60 -18.65 11.47
N ASP A 555 19.61 -19.43 11.08
CA ASP A 555 20.82 -18.93 10.43
C ASP A 555 20.49 -18.24 9.09
N ASP A 556 19.58 -18.81 8.29
CA ASP A 556 19.08 -18.19 7.05
C ASP A 556 18.37 -16.87 7.34
N LEU A 557 17.50 -16.83 8.36
CA LEU A 557 16.84 -15.60 8.78
C LEU A 557 17.87 -14.56 9.23
N ALA A 558 18.78 -14.92 10.13
CA ALA A 558 19.79 -14.02 10.67
C ALA A 558 20.68 -13.45 9.56
N ASN A 559 21.24 -14.32 8.72
CA ASN A 559 22.09 -13.89 7.61
C ASN A 559 21.32 -13.08 6.57
N SER A 560 20.03 -13.33 6.34
CA SER A 560 19.23 -12.49 5.43
C SER A 560 19.15 -11.03 5.89
N TRP A 561 19.16 -10.79 7.21
CA TRP A 561 19.17 -9.44 7.79
C TRP A 561 20.57 -8.87 7.89
N LEU A 562 21.54 -9.64 8.38
CA LEU A 562 22.92 -9.18 8.58
C LEU A 562 23.60 -8.89 7.25
N VAL A 563 23.46 -9.77 6.25
CA VAL A 563 24.03 -9.52 4.92
C VAL A 563 23.33 -8.34 4.25
N ALA A 564 22.02 -8.18 4.42
CA ALA A 564 21.30 -7.04 3.87
C ALA A 564 21.66 -5.72 4.57
N SER A 565 21.98 -5.73 5.87
CA SER A 565 22.42 -4.53 6.59
C SER A 565 23.82 -4.07 6.19
N GLU A 566 24.67 -4.98 5.73
CA GLU A 566 26.03 -4.68 5.26
C GLU A 566 26.11 -4.38 3.75
N ALA A 567 25.05 -4.63 2.99
CA ALA A 567 25.03 -4.39 1.56
C ALA A 567 25.15 -2.89 1.25
N THR A 568 26.05 -2.54 0.33
CA THR A 568 26.30 -1.15 -0.09
C THR A 568 25.60 -0.78 -1.39
N SER A 569 24.94 -1.75 -2.04
CA SER A 569 24.12 -1.55 -3.23
C SER A 569 23.22 -2.76 -3.46
N VAL A 570 22.26 -2.64 -4.37
CA VAL A 570 21.39 -3.76 -4.75
C VAL A 570 22.17 -4.85 -5.48
N ASP A 571 23.23 -4.50 -6.22
CA ASP A 571 24.09 -5.44 -6.93
C ASP A 571 25.27 -5.94 -6.09
N ASP A 572 25.28 -5.63 -4.79
CA ASP A 572 26.37 -6.03 -3.91
C ASP A 572 26.49 -7.57 -3.86
N PRO A 573 27.63 -8.14 -4.27
CA PRO A 573 27.82 -9.59 -4.29
C PRO A 573 27.64 -10.25 -2.93
N ILE A 574 27.75 -9.50 -1.81
CA ILE A 574 27.50 -10.04 -0.48
C ILE A 574 26.08 -10.59 -0.35
N ARG A 575 25.10 -10.00 -1.06
CA ARG A 575 23.69 -10.40 -1.02
C ARG A 575 23.45 -11.84 -1.50
N ALA A 576 24.35 -12.39 -2.33
CA ALA A 576 24.27 -13.78 -2.75
C ALA A 576 24.38 -14.77 -1.57
N TYR A 577 24.94 -14.34 -0.44
CA TYR A 577 25.15 -15.17 0.75
C TYR A 577 24.02 -15.07 1.78
N ALA A 578 23.00 -14.23 1.54
CA ALA A 578 21.87 -13.99 2.46
C ALA A 578 21.01 -15.24 2.78
N GLY A 579 21.18 -16.34 2.05
CA GLY A 579 20.45 -17.60 2.28
C GLY A 579 21.07 -18.81 1.61
N THR A 580 22.40 -18.81 1.41
CA THR A 580 23.11 -19.96 0.79
C THR A 580 24.16 -20.58 1.71
N ILE A 581 24.48 -19.94 2.84
CA ILE A 581 25.48 -20.39 3.81
C ILE A 581 24.87 -21.53 4.63
N GLU A 582 24.61 -22.66 3.98
CA GLU A 582 23.92 -23.76 4.63
C GLU A 582 24.93 -24.51 5.51
N HIS A 583 26.07 -25.00 4.98
CA HIS A 583 27.10 -25.68 5.78
C HIS A 583 28.51 -25.64 5.16
N ASP A 584 28.73 -24.78 4.16
CA ASP A 584 29.98 -24.77 3.38
C ASP A 584 30.96 -23.73 3.94
N PRO A 585 32.10 -24.16 4.53
CA PRO A 585 33.12 -23.24 5.03
C PRO A 585 33.69 -22.33 3.92
N GLU A 586 33.69 -22.76 2.66
CA GLU A 586 34.18 -21.95 1.55
C GLU A 586 33.28 -20.74 1.29
N GLN A 587 31.96 -20.92 1.42
CA GLN A 587 31.00 -19.83 1.31
C GLN A 587 31.12 -18.84 2.46
N VAL A 588 31.35 -19.33 3.68
CA VAL A 588 31.65 -18.47 4.84
C VAL A 588 32.91 -17.66 4.58
N CYS A 589 34.01 -18.30 4.15
CA CYS A 589 35.24 -17.57 3.81
C CYS A 589 35.01 -16.54 2.69
N ALA A 590 34.16 -16.86 1.71
CA ALA A 590 33.85 -15.96 0.60
C ALA A 590 33.02 -14.74 1.06
N ALA A 591 32.04 -14.94 1.93
CA ALA A 591 31.27 -13.87 2.56
C ALA A 591 32.16 -12.97 3.42
N LEU A 592 32.99 -13.56 4.30
CA LEU A 592 33.94 -12.81 5.13
C LEU A 592 34.88 -11.96 4.27
N ARG A 593 35.31 -12.44 3.09
CA ARG A 593 36.24 -11.69 2.22
C ARG A 593 35.60 -10.40 1.72
N ARG A 594 34.27 -10.36 1.64
CA ARG A 594 33.50 -9.19 1.23
C ARG A 594 33.20 -8.28 2.41
N LEU A 595 32.87 -8.85 3.57
CA LEU A 595 32.57 -8.09 4.79
C LEU A 595 33.81 -7.39 5.36
N GLY A 596 35.02 -7.93 5.12
CA GLY A 596 36.28 -7.32 5.53
C GLY A 596 36.91 -7.99 6.75
N GLN A 597 38.07 -7.48 7.18
CA GLN A 597 38.89 -8.13 8.22
C GLN A 597 38.30 -8.01 9.63
N ASP A 598 37.45 -7.02 9.88
CA ASP A 598 36.78 -6.80 11.17
C ASP A 598 35.50 -7.62 11.31
N ALA A 599 35.18 -8.47 10.33
CA ALA A 599 33.98 -9.29 10.35
C ALA A 599 34.01 -10.34 11.46
N VAL A 600 32.88 -10.52 12.12
CA VAL A 600 32.69 -11.46 13.23
C VAL A 600 31.83 -12.63 12.77
N VAL A 601 32.26 -13.87 13.06
CA VAL A 601 31.43 -15.07 12.90
C VAL A 601 30.86 -15.46 14.25
N VAL A 602 29.53 -15.46 14.38
CA VAL A 602 28.83 -15.95 15.58
C VAL A 602 28.33 -17.36 15.33
N THR A 603 28.69 -18.28 16.23
CA THR A 603 28.45 -19.73 16.08
C THR A 603 28.08 -20.37 17.41
N GLY A 604 27.26 -21.41 17.37
CA GLY A 604 26.94 -22.27 18.51
C GLY A 604 27.81 -23.52 18.58
N ALA A 605 28.71 -23.71 17.61
CA ALA A 605 29.51 -24.91 17.46
C ALA A 605 31.00 -24.66 17.79
N ASP A 606 31.51 -25.36 18.81
CA ASP A 606 32.87 -25.20 19.35
C ASP A 606 34.00 -25.49 18.34
N ASN A 607 33.72 -26.28 17.29
CA ASN A 607 34.71 -26.64 16.27
C ASN A 607 34.84 -25.60 15.15
N VAL A 608 33.90 -24.65 15.03
CA VAL A 608 33.90 -23.64 13.96
C VAL A 608 35.13 -22.73 13.99
N PRO A 609 35.64 -22.23 15.13
CA PRO A 609 36.88 -21.46 15.17
C PRO A 609 38.06 -22.17 14.48
N ALA A 610 38.24 -23.46 14.73
CA ALA A 610 39.31 -24.26 14.11
C ALA A 610 39.07 -24.45 12.61
N VAL A 611 37.82 -24.67 12.18
CA VAL A 611 37.46 -24.82 10.77
C VAL A 611 37.70 -23.52 9.99
N ILE A 612 37.32 -22.37 10.55
CA ILE A 612 37.56 -21.05 9.95
C ILE A 612 39.05 -20.73 9.90
N ALA A 613 39.81 -21.01 10.98
CA ALA A 613 41.26 -20.81 10.97
C ALA A 613 41.96 -21.66 9.90
N ALA A 614 41.49 -22.90 9.67
CA ALA A 614 42.05 -23.79 8.66
C ALA A 614 41.65 -23.40 7.22
N THR A 615 40.40 -22.95 7.02
CA THR A 615 39.84 -22.72 5.67
C THR A 615 40.03 -21.26 5.21
N CYS A 616 40.04 -20.31 6.14
CA CYS A 616 40.15 -18.87 5.87
C CYS A 616 41.41 -18.23 6.53
N PRO A 617 42.63 -18.78 6.41
CA PRO A 617 43.80 -18.37 7.21
C PRO A 617 44.26 -16.92 6.98
N ALA A 618 43.83 -16.29 5.89
CA ALA A 618 44.16 -14.89 5.56
C ALA A 618 43.22 -13.86 6.19
N GLN A 619 42.15 -14.31 6.86
CA GLN A 619 41.13 -13.44 7.45
C GLN A 619 41.42 -13.30 8.94
N GLY A 620 41.68 -12.08 9.40
CA GLY A 620 41.76 -11.77 10.84
C GLY A 620 40.41 -11.82 11.57
N SER A 621 39.43 -12.53 11.01
CA SER A 621 38.05 -12.58 11.49
C SER A 621 37.98 -13.16 12.90
N GLN A 622 37.23 -12.49 13.78
CA GLN A 622 36.97 -12.98 15.12
C GLN A 622 35.83 -13.99 15.09
N VAL A 623 36.04 -15.18 15.64
CA VAL A 623 34.97 -16.17 15.81
C VAL A 623 34.51 -16.13 17.27
N VAL A 624 33.23 -15.86 17.48
CA VAL A 624 32.60 -15.79 18.79
C VAL A 624 31.66 -16.98 18.95
N VAL A 625 31.96 -17.83 19.94
CA VAL A 625 31.12 -18.98 20.28
C VAL A 625 30.08 -18.55 21.31
N GLY A 626 28.80 -18.76 21.03
CA GLY A 626 27.70 -18.38 21.89
C GLY A 626 26.37 -19.02 21.46
N SER A 627 25.31 -18.79 22.23
CA SER A 627 23.94 -19.20 21.88
C SER A 627 23.07 -18.00 21.51
N VAL A 628 21.94 -18.23 20.82
CA VAL A 628 20.94 -17.19 20.53
C VAL A 628 20.53 -16.45 21.80
N ALA A 629 20.33 -17.17 22.92
CA ALA A 629 19.99 -16.58 24.21
C ALA A 629 21.10 -15.67 24.76
N SER A 630 22.37 -16.03 24.60
CA SER A 630 23.51 -15.18 25.03
C SER A 630 23.60 -13.89 24.19
N VAL A 631 23.35 -14.00 22.89
CA VAL A 631 23.30 -12.86 21.95
C VAL A 631 22.11 -11.95 22.28
N ALA A 632 20.93 -12.53 22.46
CA ALA A 632 19.71 -11.85 22.88
C ALA A 632 19.79 -11.27 24.30
N GLY A 633 20.65 -11.80 25.16
CA GLY A 633 20.92 -11.32 26.51
C GLY A 633 21.90 -10.15 26.55
N GLY A 634 22.86 -10.13 25.62
CA GLY A 634 23.94 -9.14 25.58
C GLY A 634 25.19 -9.58 26.33
N ASP A 635 25.27 -10.86 26.69
CA ASP A 635 26.38 -11.47 27.42
C ASP A 635 27.50 -11.97 26.49
N VAL A 636 27.56 -11.46 25.27
CA VAL A 636 28.56 -11.85 24.27
C VAL A 636 29.86 -11.10 24.54
N GLY A 637 30.59 -11.53 25.56
CA GLY A 637 32.00 -11.17 25.74
C GLY A 637 32.87 -11.91 24.73
N PRO A 638 34.04 -11.36 24.33
CA PRO A 638 35.02 -12.13 23.58
C PRO A 638 35.32 -13.41 24.38
N SER A 639 35.21 -14.56 23.72
CA SER A 639 35.74 -15.80 24.27
C SER A 639 37.27 -15.61 24.32
N ASP A 640 37.81 -15.47 25.54
CA ASP A 640 39.24 -15.60 25.78
C ASP A 640 39.61 -17.07 25.53
N ALA A 641 39.72 -17.44 24.25
CA ALA A 641 40.33 -18.71 23.86
C ALA A 641 41.87 -18.57 24.00
N PRO A 642 42.56 -19.54 24.62
CA PRO A 642 44.01 -19.52 24.79
C PRO A 642 44.80 -19.68 23.48
#